data_AF-A0A3M1E883-F1
#
_entry.id   AF-A0A3M1E883-F1
#
_cell.length_a   1.000
_cell.length_b   1.000
_cell.length_c   1.000
_cell.angle_alpha   90.00
_cell.angle_beta   90.00
_cell.angle_gamma   90.00
#
_symmetry.space_group_name_H-M   'P 1'
#
loop_
_entity.id
_entity.type
_entity.pdbx_description
1 polymer ?
#
loop_
_entity_poly.entity_id
_entity_poly.type
_entity_poly.pdbx_seq_one_letter_code
_entity_poly.pdbx_strand_id
1 'polypeptide(L)'
;MMQPRLTPRCLSKGDLPMTRFVMRRTDLIRRVGIRVLLVPVLLSGCTTMRPAGGIRTAHSAADENAQLAQRLRDHISLLAHDALEGRGTGSDGIDLAAGYIAGQFAAAGLEPGGPDGTYFQRFEIDRGFEFTKETSLHIVDDGPEPKLREDYIPFGFSTSGSFEGDVVFVGYGITAADRSHDDYAGLDVKGRVVLMLRREPTSWNPDGGYTEHARFDHKVPLAKAHGAAAVLIVNQDPGPDGIDGLMRFRPARTDYGIPALHISRALADRMLAAGGLASITALQRKADKGEHVSAPLKGVRVEGTVAYEKKTIVARNVIGVLPGTGDRADEYIVIGAHYDHLGRRRGEIFNGADDNASGTSGVIELAWRLAAKRHRERSVLFITFAGEEMGLLGSEHFVAHPTVPPASIKAMINLDMIGRLTPDQEANMLAIQGLGTGSSFADIVERETARAGLKYLPDPSALGPSDHASFYKAGIPSLFFFTGVHEDYHAPSDDVERINTAGEARIVRLVGRIAEDLVNAEESPVYAEVPQEAKIFRGMTWGRPGGVVLGIVPDVQDASDAPGVRVTAIVPGRGAARAGMKSGDRILRIDGVTIRGLRDIRKALKGRKPGDRISVEVLRAGEKRTLSVELTARGG
;
A
#
# COMPACT_ATOMS: atom_id res chain seq x y z
N MET A 1 49.20 -34.26 -2.65
CA MET A 1 49.46 -33.21 -1.64
C MET A 1 48.18 -32.41 -1.48
N MET A 2 47.43 -32.72 -0.41
CA MET A 2 46.10 -32.18 -0.11
C MET A 2 46.21 -30.96 0.81
N GLN A 3 45.42 -29.94 0.52
CA GLN A 3 45.18 -28.78 1.40
C GLN A 3 44.44 -29.20 2.68
N PRO A 4 44.68 -28.54 3.84
CA PRO A 4 43.78 -28.63 4.97
C PRO A 4 42.78 -27.46 4.99
N ARG A 5 41.52 -27.83 5.29
CA ARG A 5 40.39 -26.94 5.60
C ARG A 5 40.57 -26.31 6.98
N LEU A 6 40.14 -25.06 7.15
CA LEU A 6 39.82 -24.46 8.45
C LEU A 6 38.42 -23.85 8.39
N THR A 7 37.56 -24.34 9.27
CA THR A 7 36.23 -23.83 9.61
C THR A 7 36.33 -22.65 10.58
N PRO A 8 35.39 -21.68 10.57
CA PRO A 8 35.20 -20.78 11.70
C PRO A 8 34.04 -21.24 12.59
N ARG A 9 34.35 -21.40 13.88
CA ARG A 9 33.40 -21.59 14.99
C ARG A 9 32.71 -20.27 15.32
N CYS A 10 31.42 -20.35 15.63
CA CYS A 10 30.66 -19.34 16.37
C CYS A 10 31.22 -19.16 17.79
N LEU A 11 31.31 -17.93 18.26
CA LEU A 11 31.35 -17.58 19.68
C LEU A 11 30.38 -16.44 19.98
N SER A 12 29.76 -16.58 21.14
CA SER A 12 28.55 -15.94 21.65
C SER A 12 28.77 -14.55 22.26
N LYS A 13 27.64 -13.85 22.41
CA LYS A 13 27.39 -12.64 23.20
C LYS A 13 28.00 -12.70 24.61
N GLY A 14 28.47 -11.53 25.09
CA GLY A 14 28.78 -11.27 26.49
C GLY A 14 29.49 -9.93 26.69
N ASP A 15 28.73 -8.92 27.10
CA ASP A 15 29.06 -7.80 28.00
C ASP A 15 30.27 -6.89 27.72
N LEU A 16 29.98 -5.64 27.31
CA LEU A 16 30.86 -4.49 27.52
C LEU A 16 30.07 -3.32 28.13
N PRO A 17 30.57 -2.67 29.20
CA PRO A 17 29.83 -1.66 29.94
C PRO A 17 29.90 -0.27 29.30
N MET A 18 28.81 0.48 29.48
CA MET A 18 28.72 1.91 29.22
C MET A 18 29.87 2.69 29.86
N THR A 19 30.61 3.45 29.06
CA THR A 19 31.33 4.62 29.58
C THR A 19 31.18 5.78 28.59
N ARG A 20 30.57 6.86 29.07
CA ARG A 20 30.48 8.17 28.40
C ARG A 20 31.90 8.67 28.09
N PHE A 21 32.15 9.10 26.85
CA PHE A 21 33.28 9.97 26.55
C PHE A 21 32.82 11.13 25.66
N VAL A 22 32.85 12.32 26.27
CA VAL A 22 32.75 13.63 25.62
C VAL A 22 34.08 13.88 24.91
N MET A 23 34.06 14.16 23.61
CA MET A 23 35.28 14.57 22.89
C MET A 23 35.09 15.98 22.31
N ARG A 24 35.79 16.95 22.92
CA ARG A 24 36.00 18.28 22.36
C ARG A 24 37.14 18.24 21.35
N ARG A 25 36.98 19.02 20.28
CA ARG A 25 38.00 19.38 19.29
C ARG A 25 39.25 19.95 19.97
N THR A 26 40.43 19.37 19.69
CA THR A 26 41.62 20.01 19.09
C THR A 26 42.83 19.08 19.23
N ASP A 27 43.77 19.21 18.28
CA ASP A 27 45.16 18.72 18.29
C ASP A 27 45.46 17.26 17.88
N LEU A 28 45.80 17.07 16.60
CA LEU A 28 47.03 16.35 16.25
C LEU A 28 47.52 16.66 14.81
N ILE A 29 48.32 17.71 14.68
CA ILE A 29 49.24 17.89 13.54
C ILE A 29 50.61 17.38 13.97
N ARG A 30 51.11 16.32 13.32
CA ARG A 30 52.51 16.10 12.89
C ARG A 30 52.80 14.60 12.70
N ARG A 31 53.20 14.23 11.47
CA ARG A 31 54.38 13.41 11.07
C ARG A 31 54.05 12.48 9.91
N VAL A 32 54.23 12.96 8.68
CA VAL A 32 54.84 12.17 7.59
C VAL A 32 55.71 13.12 6.77
N GLY A 33 57.02 12.89 6.77
CA GLY A 33 57.98 13.64 5.96
C GLY A 33 58.12 13.01 4.59
N ILE A 34 57.88 13.79 3.54
CA ILE A 34 58.24 13.44 2.15
C ILE A 34 59.26 14.47 1.69
N ARG A 35 60.45 13.96 1.31
CA ARG A 35 61.57 14.73 0.76
C ARG A 35 61.22 15.19 -0.67
N VAL A 36 61.26 16.50 -0.89
CA VAL A 36 61.18 17.10 -2.24
C VAL A 36 62.60 17.17 -2.82
N LEU A 37 62.79 16.56 -3.98
CA LEU A 37 64.00 16.70 -4.79
C LEU A 37 63.80 17.89 -5.76
N LEU A 38 64.66 18.90 -5.65
CA LEU A 38 64.71 20.07 -6.55
C LEU A 38 65.50 19.71 -7.82
N VAL A 39 64.87 19.88 -8.99
CA VAL A 39 65.55 19.91 -10.31
C VAL A 39 65.35 21.32 -10.89
N PRO A 40 66.42 22.02 -11.34
CA PRO A 40 66.28 23.36 -11.90
C PRO A 40 65.84 23.26 -13.37
N VAL A 41 64.70 23.87 -13.70
CA VAL A 41 64.26 24.06 -15.09
C VAL A 41 64.51 25.51 -15.49
N LEU A 42 65.20 25.65 -16.62
CA LEU A 42 65.62 26.89 -17.28
C LEU A 42 64.44 27.83 -17.56
N LEU A 43 64.62 29.12 -17.25
CA LEU A 43 63.74 30.21 -17.68
C LEU A 43 63.84 30.39 -19.21
N SER A 44 62.77 30.07 -19.91
CA SER A 44 62.46 30.62 -21.23
C SER A 44 61.24 31.52 -21.10
N GLY A 45 61.36 32.75 -21.59
CA GLY A 45 60.36 33.81 -21.46
C GLY A 45 59.00 33.41 -22.00
N CYS A 46 57.98 33.50 -21.16
CA CYS A 46 56.59 33.34 -21.56
C CYS A 46 56.01 34.73 -21.80
N THR A 47 55.83 35.07 -23.07
CA THR A 47 55.01 36.19 -23.54
C THR A 47 53.61 36.03 -22.94
N THR A 48 53.07 37.07 -22.32
CA THR A 48 51.70 37.11 -21.81
C THR A 48 50.71 37.04 -22.96
N MET A 49 50.31 35.82 -23.37
CA MET A 49 49.08 35.62 -24.11
C MET A 49 47.92 35.75 -23.12
N ARG A 50 47.19 36.87 -23.22
CA ARG A 50 45.81 36.99 -22.75
C ARG A 50 45.04 35.73 -23.18
N PRO A 51 44.25 35.09 -22.31
CA PRO A 51 43.32 34.10 -22.80
C PRO A 51 42.33 34.86 -23.70
N ALA A 52 42.33 34.50 -24.99
CA ALA A 52 41.24 34.89 -25.87
C ALA A 52 39.95 34.47 -25.19
N GLY A 53 39.03 35.41 -25.00
CA GLY A 53 37.76 35.18 -24.36
C GLY A 53 37.07 33.99 -25.03
N GLY A 54 37.05 32.86 -24.33
CA GLY A 54 36.18 31.75 -24.68
C GLY A 54 34.77 32.30 -24.65
N ILE A 55 34.14 32.35 -25.82
CA ILE A 55 32.73 32.63 -25.96
C ILE A 55 32.01 31.61 -25.07
N ARG A 56 31.45 32.07 -23.94
CA ARG A 56 30.41 31.32 -23.23
C ARG A 56 29.24 31.25 -24.23
N THR A 57 29.14 30.15 -24.95
CA THR A 57 27.97 29.87 -25.77
C THR A 57 26.80 29.77 -24.80
N ALA A 58 25.92 30.78 -24.82
CA ALA A 58 24.63 30.71 -24.16
C ALA A 58 23.97 29.42 -24.66
N HIS A 59 23.81 28.45 -23.76
CA HIS A 59 23.12 27.21 -24.09
C HIS A 59 21.69 27.58 -24.50
N SER A 60 21.21 27.02 -25.61
CA SER A 60 19.85 27.30 -26.03
C SER A 60 18.86 26.66 -25.04
N ALA A 61 17.64 27.18 -24.94
CA ALA A 61 16.60 26.57 -24.11
C ALA A 61 16.28 25.11 -24.50
N ALA A 62 16.64 24.71 -25.74
CA ALA A 62 16.56 23.33 -26.22
C ALA A 62 17.68 22.45 -25.65
N ASP A 63 18.91 22.98 -25.56
CA ASP A 63 20.05 22.26 -24.96
C ASP A 63 19.84 22.03 -23.46
N GLU A 64 19.32 23.03 -22.73
CA GLU A 64 18.97 22.88 -21.32
C GLU A 64 17.89 21.81 -21.10
N ASN A 65 16.89 21.74 -21.98
CA ASN A 65 15.85 20.71 -21.93
C ASN A 65 16.42 19.31 -22.17
N ALA A 66 17.30 19.15 -23.15
CA ALA A 66 17.93 17.87 -23.45
C ALA A 66 18.78 17.38 -22.27
N GLN A 67 19.54 18.28 -21.63
CA GLN A 67 20.33 17.96 -20.45
C GLN A 67 19.47 17.55 -19.25
N LEU A 68 18.36 18.27 -19.00
CA LEU A 68 17.40 17.89 -17.96
C LEU A 68 16.76 16.53 -18.25
N ALA A 69 16.32 16.30 -19.49
CA ALA A 69 15.74 15.02 -19.90
C ALA A 69 16.72 13.85 -19.74
N GLN A 70 18.02 14.09 -19.92
CA GLN A 70 19.05 13.08 -19.68
C GLN A 70 19.21 12.80 -18.18
N ARG A 71 19.32 13.83 -17.33
CA ARG A 71 19.45 13.62 -15.88
C ARG A 71 18.23 12.91 -15.28
N LEU A 72 17.02 13.27 -15.72
CA LEU A 72 15.79 12.56 -15.36
C LEU A 72 15.88 11.09 -15.76
N ARG A 73 16.33 10.78 -16.98
CA ARG A 73 16.56 9.40 -17.42
C ARG A 73 17.53 8.66 -16.50
N ASP A 74 18.64 9.30 -16.12
CA ASP A 74 19.66 8.67 -15.28
C ASP A 74 19.11 8.36 -13.87
N HIS A 75 18.36 9.28 -13.27
CA HIS A 75 17.67 9.08 -12.00
C HIS A 75 16.66 7.92 -12.07
N ILE A 76 15.82 7.90 -13.11
CA ILE A 76 14.80 6.87 -13.30
C ILE A 76 15.46 5.51 -13.57
N SER A 77 16.49 5.45 -14.40
CA SER A 77 17.24 4.21 -14.68
C SER A 77 17.81 3.59 -13.40
N LEU A 78 18.25 4.39 -12.43
CA LEU A 78 18.72 3.88 -11.15
C LEU A 78 17.55 3.46 -10.26
N LEU A 79 16.56 4.33 -10.08
CA LEU A 79 15.44 4.08 -9.18
C LEU A 79 14.65 2.84 -9.63
N ALA A 80 14.40 2.70 -10.92
CA ALA A 80 13.66 1.59 -11.55
C ALA A 80 14.55 0.39 -11.92
N HIS A 81 15.79 0.32 -11.46
CA HIS A 81 16.64 -0.84 -11.75
C HIS A 81 16.18 -2.07 -10.97
N ASP A 82 16.23 -3.26 -11.59
CA ASP A 82 15.96 -4.57 -10.96
C ASP A 82 16.69 -4.81 -9.62
N ALA A 83 17.84 -4.16 -9.41
CA ALA A 83 18.65 -4.28 -8.19
C ALA A 83 17.96 -3.64 -6.98
N LEU A 84 17.01 -2.73 -7.20
CA LEU A 84 16.14 -2.14 -6.18
C LEU A 84 14.85 -2.94 -6.02
N GLU A 85 14.72 -4.08 -6.70
CA GLU A 85 13.65 -5.07 -6.50
C GLU A 85 12.22 -4.49 -6.52
N GLY A 86 12.02 -3.42 -7.30
CA GLY A 86 10.74 -2.71 -7.41
C GLY A 86 10.35 -1.86 -6.21
N ARG A 87 11.30 -1.53 -5.31
CA ARG A 87 11.14 -0.61 -4.17
C ARG A 87 9.90 -0.90 -3.32
N GLY A 88 9.57 -2.18 -3.15
CA GLY A 88 8.44 -2.62 -2.34
C GLY A 88 8.59 -2.18 -0.89
N THR A 89 7.53 -1.60 -0.30
CA THR A 89 7.55 -1.17 1.10
C THR A 89 7.96 -2.32 2.05
N GLY A 90 9.12 -2.15 2.67
CA GLY A 90 9.80 -3.13 3.55
C GLY A 90 10.85 -4.03 2.89
N SER A 91 11.22 -3.81 1.62
CA SER A 91 12.32 -4.50 0.96
C SER A 91 13.68 -3.82 1.20
N ASP A 92 14.77 -4.51 0.88
CA ASP A 92 16.10 -3.88 0.88
C ASP A 92 16.21 -2.81 -0.21
N GLY A 93 15.50 -2.99 -1.32
CA GLY A 93 15.53 -2.08 -2.46
C GLY A 93 14.93 -0.70 -2.18
N ILE A 94 13.87 -0.61 -1.37
CA ILE A 94 13.34 0.70 -0.93
C ILE A 94 14.33 1.42 0.01
N ASP A 95 15.10 0.68 0.81
CA ASP A 95 16.13 1.26 1.67
C ASP A 95 17.32 1.82 0.86
N LEU A 96 17.71 1.14 -0.23
CA LEU A 96 18.69 1.64 -1.18
C LEU A 96 18.20 2.90 -1.91
N ALA A 97 16.93 2.91 -2.34
CA ALA A 97 16.31 4.09 -2.95
C ALA A 97 16.33 5.29 -2.00
N ALA A 98 15.95 5.08 -0.73
CA ALA A 98 15.93 6.13 0.28
C ALA A 98 17.34 6.72 0.51
N GLY A 99 18.36 5.87 0.57
CA GLY A 99 19.75 6.30 0.69
C GLY A 99 20.23 7.12 -0.52
N TYR A 100 19.85 6.70 -1.74
CA TYR A 100 20.13 7.43 -2.96
C TYR A 100 19.50 8.82 -2.97
N ILE A 101 18.20 8.92 -2.67
CA ILE A 101 17.45 10.19 -2.64
C ILE A 101 18.05 11.14 -1.59
N ALA A 102 18.33 10.65 -0.38
CA ALA A 102 19.00 11.44 0.65
C ALA A 102 20.37 11.97 0.19
N GLY A 103 21.14 11.14 -0.54
CA GLY A 103 22.39 11.55 -1.16
C GLY A 103 22.22 12.65 -2.20
N GLN A 104 21.17 12.59 -3.02
CA GLN A 104 20.84 13.64 -4.01
C GLN A 104 20.41 14.94 -3.32
N PHE A 105 19.60 14.88 -2.27
CA PHE A 105 19.24 16.05 -1.48
C PHE A 105 20.46 16.71 -0.83
N ALA A 106 21.35 15.92 -0.23
CA ALA A 106 22.59 16.42 0.34
C ALA A 106 23.49 17.06 -0.73
N ALA A 107 23.62 16.44 -1.90
CA ALA A 107 24.42 16.96 -3.01
C ALA A 107 23.85 18.28 -3.58
N ALA A 108 22.52 18.42 -3.58
CA ALA A 108 21.83 19.67 -3.93
C ALA A 108 21.95 20.76 -2.83
N GLY A 109 22.53 20.45 -1.67
CA GLY A 109 22.75 21.38 -0.57
C GLY A 109 21.57 21.55 0.38
N LEU A 110 20.60 20.63 0.38
CA LEU A 110 19.49 20.63 1.34
C LEU A 110 19.98 20.18 2.72
N GLU A 111 19.42 20.75 3.76
CA GLU A 111 19.60 20.31 5.14
C GLU A 111 18.73 19.07 5.44
N PRO A 112 19.15 18.17 6.36
CA PRO A 112 18.32 17.04 6.75
C PRO A 112 17.04 17.49 7.48
N GLY A 113 15.87 17.05 7.02
CA GLY A 113 14.56 17.46 7.55
C GLY A 113 13.86 16.46 8.46
N GLY A 114 14.51 15.35 8.83
CA GLY A 114 14.00 14.35 9.76
C GLY A 114 14.28 14.69 11.23
N PRO A 115 13.52 14.11 12.18
CA PRO A 115 13.50 14.51 13.60
C PRO A 115 14.84 14.37 14.35
N ASP A 116 15.72 13.46 13.90
CA ASP A 116 17.02 13.19 14.53
C ASP A 116 18.21 13.87 13.83
N GLY A 117 17.97 14.93 13.05
CA GLY A 117 19.00 15.56 12.22
C GLY A 117 19.46 14.67 11.04
N THR A 118 18.62 13.72 10.63
CA THR A 118 18.84 12.86 9.46
C THR A 118 17.86 13.24 8.35
N TYR A 119 18.04 12.72 7.14
CA TYR A 119 17.02 12.90 6.07
C TYR A 119 15.80 12.00 6.27
N PHE A 120 15.74 11.15 7.32
CA PHE A 120 14.72 10.12 7.43
C PHE A 120 13.74 10.42 8.56
N GLN A 121 12.44 10.46 8.22
CA GLN A 121 11.35 10.32 9.18
C GLN A 121 10.88 8.87 9.16
N ARG A 122 11.21 8.12 10.22
CA ARG A 122 10.90 6.68 10.33
C ARG A 122 9.53 6.49 10.97
N PHE A 123 8.78 5.50 10.50
CA PHE A 123 7.49 5.13 11.05
C PHE A 123 7.20 3.62 10.87
N GLU A 124 6.33 3.09 11.73
CA GLU A 124 5.94 1.69 11.66
C GLU A 124 4.67 1.50 10.83
N ILE A 125 4.72 0.55 9.90
CA ILE A 125 3.58 0.07 9.13
C ILE A 125 3.14 -1.27 9.70
N ASP A 126 1.86 -1.37 10.06
CA ASP A 126 1.22 -2.59 10.51
C ASP A 126 0.93 -3.52 9.31
N ARG A 127 1.59 -4.69 9.25
CA ARG A 127 1.32 -5.74 8.26
C ARG A 127 0.28 -6.76 8.75
N GLY A 128 -0.38 -6.48 9.87
CA GLY A 128 -1.29 -7.37 10.53
C GLY A 128 -0.55 -8.38 11.41
N PHE A 129 -1.09 -9.58 11.51
CA PHE A 129 -0.56 -10.62 12.40
C PHE A 129 -0.28 -11.89 11.61
N GLU A 130 0.79 -12.58 11.99
CA GLU A 130 1.11 -13.91 11.53
C GLU A 130 1.02 -14.90 12.68
N PHE A 131 0.45 -16.07 12.41
CA PHE A 131 0.55 -17.19 13.33
C PHE A 131 2.00 -17.65 13.38
N THR A 132 2.50 -17.80 14.59
CA THR A 132 3.81 -18.36 14.87
C THR A 132 3.78 -19.89 14.69
N LYS A 133 4.96 -20.52 14.63
CA LYS A 133 5.08 -21.99 14.51
C LYS A 133 4.53 -22.73 15.74
N GLU A 134 4.32 -22.00 16.83
CA GLU A 134 3.74 -22.48 18.09
C GLU A 134 2.22 -22.59 18.02
N THR A 135 1.55 -21.98 17.03
CA THR A 135 0.09 -22.16 16.87
C THR A 135 -0.20 -23.60 16.48
N SER A 136 -0.97 -24.28 17.33
CA SER A 136 -1.28 -25.71 17.20
C SER A 136 -2.68 -26.05 17.71
N LEU A 137 -3.23 -27.13 17.17
CA LEU A 137 -4.42 -27.81 17.67
C LEU A 137 -4.20 -29.31 17.47
N HIS A 138 -4.33 -30.07 18.54
CA HIS A 138 -4.12 -31.52 18.60
C HIS A 138 -5.37 -32.17 19.21
N ILE A 139 -5.85 -33.23 18.58
CA ILE A 139 -6.83 -34.15 19.17
C ILE A 139 -6.04 -35.32 19.72
N VAL A 140 -6.21 -35.65 20.99
CA VAL A 140 -5.50 -36.76 21.65
C VAL A 140 -6.09 -38.10 21.17
N ASP A 141 -5.77 -38.47 19.93
CA ASP A 141 -6.15 -39.71 19.24
C ASP A 141 -5.06 -40.15 18.24
N ASP A 142 -5.24 -41.28 17.55
CA ASP A 142 -4.31 -41.78 16.52
C ASP A 142 -4.57 -41.22 15.10
N GLY A 143 -5.45 -40.22 14.96
CA GLY A 143 -5.81 -39.67 13.66
C GLY A 143 -4.85 -38.58 13.18
N PRO A 144 -5.06 -38.03 11.97
CA PRO A 144 -4.16 -37.02 11.41
C PRO A 144 -4.20 -35.71 12.23
N GLU A 145 -3.04 -35.05 12.33
CA GLU A 145 -2.96 -33.74 12.96
C GLU A 145 -3.77 -32.69 12.18
N PRO A 146 -4.62 -31.90 12.86
CA PRO A 146 -5.28 -30.76 12.25
C PRO A 146 -4.28 -29.77 11.65
N LYS A 147 -4.58 -29.26 10.46
CA LYS A 147 -3.74 -28.28 9.77
C LYS A 147 -4.30 -26.87 9.91
N LEU A 148 -3.44 -25.93 10.31
CA LEU A 148 -3.77 -24.51 10.38
C LEU A 148 -4.16 -23.98 8.97
N ARG A 149 -5.23 -23.18 8.89
CA ARG A 149 -5.86 -22.64 7.67
C ARG A 149 -6.57 -23.67 6.77
N GLU A 150 -6.51 -24.96 7.09
CA GLU A 150 -7.29 -26.01 6.41
C GLU A 150 -8.38 -26.54 7.35
N ASP A 151 -7.99 -27.04 8.53
CA ASP A 151 -8.87 -27.66 9.51
C ASP A 151 -9.26 -26.72 10.65
N TYR A 152 -8.38 -25.76 10.98
CA TYR A 152 -8.67 -24.77 12.02
C TYR A 152 -7.98 -23.43 11.79
N ILE A 153 -8.49 -22.39 12.44
CA ILE A 153 -7.87 -21.07 12.51
C ILE A 153 -8.29 -20.35 13.79
N PRO A 154 -7.35 -19.78 14.58
CA PRO A 154 -7.72 -18.94 15.71
C PRO A 154 -8.54 -17.72 15.27
N PHE A 155 -9.48 -17.29 16.11
CA PHE A 155 -10.15 -16.00 15.92
C PHE A 155 -9.24 -14.84 16.32
N GLY A 156 -9.37 -13.67 15.70
CA GLY A 156 -8.58 -12.50 16.10
C GLY A 156 -8.99 -11.85 17.42
N PHE A 157 -10.08 -12.31 18.04
CA PHE A 157 -10.45 -11.99 19.43
C PHE A 157 -9.98 -13.06 20.43
N SER A 158 -9.28 -14.09 19.95
CA SER A 158 -8.71 -15.14 20.81
C SER A 158 -7.53 -14.59 21.61
N THR A 159 -7.51 -14.94 22.89
CA THR A 159 -6.29 -14.82 23.71
C THR A 159 -5.22 -15.75 23.17
N SER A 160 -3.97 -15.29 23.21
CA SER A 160 -2.81 -16.14 23.00
C SER A 160 -2.49 -16.94 24.26
N GLY A 161 -2.19 -18.21 24.10
CA GLY A 161 -1.90 -19.12 25.21
C GLY A 161 -2.19 -20.58 24.86
N SER A 162 -1.69 -21.47 25.71
CA SER A 162 -1.96 -22.91 25.61
C SER A 162 -3.26 -23.26 26.33
N PHE A 163 -3.95 -24.25 25.81
CA PHE A 163 -5.15 -24.81 26.40
C PHE A 163 -5.15 -26.32 26.25
N GLU A 164 -5.83 -26.99 27.16
CA GLU A 164 -6.11 -28.41 27.09
C GLU A 164 -7.42 -28.72 27.80
N GLY A 165 -8.06 -29.84 27.45
CA GLY A 165 -9.21 -30.33 28.19
C GLY A 165 -10.06 -31.31 27.41
N ASP A 166 -10.94 -32.00 28.15
CA ASP A 166 -11.96 -32.86 27.56
C ASP A 166 -13.00 -31.99 26.83
N VAL A 167 -13.61 -32.54 25.78
CA VAL A 167 -14.51 -31.77 24.92
C VAL A 167 -15.98 -31.94 25.32
N VAL A 168 -16.71 -30.83 25.36
CA VAL A 168 -18.18 -30.82 25.55
C VAL A 168 -18.83 -30.10 24.38
N PHE A 169 -19.77 -30.76 23.71
CA PHE A 169 -20.61 -30.12 22.72
C PHE A 169 -21.77 -29.41 23.42
N VAL A 170 -21.95 -28.13 23.13
CA VAL A 170 -22.98 -27.28 23.77
C VAL A 170 -23.99 -26.74 22.77
N GLY A 171 -24.38 -27.50 21.74
CA GLY A 171 -25.36 -27.01 20.77
C GLY A 171 -24.92 -25.69 20.13
N TYR A 172 -25.72 -24.64 20.29
CA TYR A 172 -25.35 -23.28 19.87
C TYR A 172 -24.63 -22.48 20.95
N GLY A 173 -24.38 -22.99 22.15
CA GLY A 173 -23.67 -22.28 23.22
C GLY A 173 -24.43 -21.05 23.72
N ILE A 174 -25.76 -21.13 23.77
CA ILE A 174 -26.65 -20.04 24.16
C ILE A 174 -27.31 -20.32 25.52
N THR A 175 -27.39 -19.29 26.34
CA THR A 175 -28.31 -19.21 27.49
C THR A 175 -29.22 -18.01 27.29
N ALA A 176 -30.52 -18.25 27.17
CA ALA A 176 -31.56 -17.26 26.88
C ALA A 176 -32.78 -17.53 27.78
N ALA A 177 -32.82 -16.86 28.94
CA ALA A 177 -33.86 -17.06 29.95
C ALA A 177 -35.27 -16.66 29.45
N ASP A 178 -35.34 -15.60 28.65
CA ASP A 178 -36.57 -15.12 27.98
C ASP A 178 -37.15 -16.16 27.02
N ARG A 179 -36.32 -17.07 26.51
CA ARG A 179 -36.70 -18.17 25.61
C ARG A 179 -36.73 -19.53 26.29
N SER A 180 -36.51 -19.59 27.61
CA SER A 180 -36.39 -20.85 28.36
C SER A 180 -35.39 -21.83 27.73
N HIS A 181 -34.29 -21.31 27.17
CA HIS A 181 -33.28 -22.09 26.46
C HIS A 181 -31.93 -21.97 27.17
N ASP A 182 -31.30 -23.10 27.47
CA ASP A 182 -29.95 -23.13 28.01
C ASP A 182 -29.19 -24.36 27.50
N ASP A 183 -28.26 -24.12 26.58
CA ASP A 183 -27.41 -25.16 26.01
C ASP A 183 -26.39 -25.72 27.02
N TYR A 184 -26.12 -25.01 28.12
CA TYR A 184 -25.22 -25.45 29.19
C TYR A 184 -25.95 -26.20 30.31
N ALA A 185 -27.28 -26.30 30.26
CA ALA A 185 -28.08 -26.91 31.31
C ALA A 185 -27.63 -28.35 31.59
N GLY A 186 -27.30 -28.64 32.85
CA GLY A 186 -26.87 -29.98 33.29
C GLY A 186 -25.45 -30.37 32.88
N LEU A 187 -24.65 -29.46 32.30
CA LEU A 187 -23.28 -29.71 31.88
C LEU A 187 -22.27 -29.00 32.77
N ASP A 188 -21.22 -29.71 33.16
CA ASP A 188 -20.01 -29.13 33.73
C ASP A 188 -19.00 -28.87 32.61
N VAL A 189 -18.71 -27.62 32.32
CA VAL A 189 -17.72 -27.20 31.31
C VAL A 189 -16.49 -26.55 31.94
N LYS A 190 -16.37 -26.55 33.27
CA LYS A 190 -15.26 -25.92 33.96
C LYS A 190 -13.94 -26.64 33.63
N GLY A 191 -12.97 -25.91 33.09
CA GLY A 191 -11.68 -26.45 32.63
C GLY A 191 -11.77 -27.30 31.36
N ARG A 192 -12.92 -27.32 30.68
CA ARG A 192 -13.15 -28.14 29.47
C ARG A 192 -13.07 -27.30 28.21
N VAL A 193 -12.84 -27.97 27.08
CA VAL A 193 -12.91 -27.34 25.75
C VAL A 193 -14.35 -27.44 25.26
N VAL A 194 -14.96 -26.28 24.98
CA VAL A 194 -16.35 -26.21 24.52
C VAL A 194 -16.41 -26.20 23.01
N LEU A 195 -17.13 -27.15 22.40
CA LEU A 195 -17.45 -27.19 20.97
C LEU A 195 -18.88 -26.68 20.76
N MET A 196 -19.05 -25.68 19.90
CA MET A 196 -20.35 -25.08 19.62
C MET A 196 -20.58 -24.79 18.14
N LEU A 197 -21.84 -24.86 17.73
CA LEU A 197 -22.31 -24.37 16.43
C LEU A 197 -22.16 -22.84 16.37
N ARG A 198 -21.76 -22.35 15.20
CA ARG A 198 -21.83 -20.92 14.85
C ARG A 198 -23.29 -20.52 14.67
N ARG A 199 -23.61 -19.24 14.93
CA ARG A 199 -24.97 -18.65 14.85
C ARG A 199 -25.90 -19.19 15.94
N GLU A 200 -27.18 -19.37 15.63
CA GLU A 200 -28.29 -19.65 16.54
C GLU A 200 -29.34 -20.52 15.81
N PRO A 201 -30.32 -21.10 16.52
CA PRO A 201 -31.40 -21.87 15.89
C PRO A 201 -32.12 -21.06 14.81
N THR A 202 -32.33 -21.64 13.63
CA THR A 202 -32.98 -20.92 12.51
C THR A 202 -34.41 -20.44 12.83
N SER A 203 -35.09 -21.12 13.75
CA SER A 203 -36.42 -20.74 14.26
C SER A 203 -36.43 -19.45 15.07
N TRP A 204 -35.28 -18.95 15.52
CA TRP A 204 -35.20 -17.79 16.40
C TRP A 204 -35.33 -16.45 15.69
N ASN A 205 -35.16 -16.45 14.37
CA ASN A 205 -35.36 -15.29 13.52
C ASN A 205 -35.95 -15.71 12.15
N PRO A 206 -37.27 -15.95 12.08
CA PRO A 206 -37.94 -16.42 10.86
C PRO A 206 -37.96 -15.39 9.72
N ASP A 207 -37.82 -14.10 10.04
CA ASP A 207 -37.83 -12.99 9.07
C ASP A 207 -36.45 -12.77 8.42
N GLY A 208 -35.43 -13.54 8.84
CA GLY A 208 -34.07 -13.49 8.33
C GLY A 208 -33.15 -12.58 9.15
N GLY A 209 -31.84 -12.87 9.08
CA GLY A 209 -30.83 -12.22 9.91
C GLY A 209 -30.45 -13.05 11.14
N TYR A 210 -29.88 -12.40 12.15
CA TYR A 210 -29.38 -13.03 13.37
C TYR A 210 -29.65 -12.14 14.58
N THR A 211 -30.03 -12.74 15.70
CA THR A 211 -30.14 -12.05 16.99
C THR A 211 -28.76 -11.89 17.64
N GLU A 212 -28.72 -11.33 18.85
CA GLU A 212 -27.49 -11.23 19.63
C GLU A 212 -26.89 -12.60 19.97
N HIS A 213 -27.73 -13.64 20.11
CA HIS A 213 -27.30 -14.98 20.49
C HIS A 213 -26.44 -15.68 19.42
N ALA A 214 -26.50 -15.23 18.17
CA ALA A 214 -25.64 -15.70 17.10
C ALA A 214 -24.24 -15.05 17.10
N ARG A 215 -24.03 -13.96 17.85
CA ARG A 215 -22.80 -13.17 17.81
C ARG A 215 -21.71 -13.72 18.73
N PHE A 216 -20.45 -13.65 18.29
CA PHE A 216 -19.30 -14.14 19.07
C PHE A 216 -19.07 -13.36 20.37
N ASP A 217 -19.39 -12.08 20.40
CA ASP A 217 -19.25 -11.20 21.56
C ASP A 217 -20.21 -11.54 22.72
N HIS A 218 -21.19 -12.42 22.48
CA HIS A 218 -22.06 -12.97 23.52
C HIS A 218 -21.63 -14.39 23.89
N LYS A 219 -21.42 -15.25 22.89
CA LYS A 219 -21.17 -16.69 23.09
C LYS A 219 -19.82 -17.00 23.73
N VAL A 220 -18.76 -16.32 23.29
CA VAL A 220 -17.39 -16.62 23.75
C VAL A 220 -17.19 -16.15 25.20
N PRO A 221 -17.60 -14.92 25.59
CA PRO A 221 -17.60 -14.53 27.00
C PRO A 221 -18.49 -15.42 27.87
N LEU A 222 -19.64 -15.89 27.37
CA LEU A 222 -20.51 -16.81 28.10
C LEU A 222 -19.82 -18.14 28.40
N ALA A 223 -19.21 -18.79 27.41
CA ALA A 223 -18.44 -20.02 27.60
C ALA A 223 -17.32 -19.85 28.65
N LYS A 224 -16.62 -18.71 28.60
CA LYS A 224 -15.63 -18.33 29.61
C LYS A 224 -16.26 -18.15 31.00
N ALA A 225 -17.43 -17.53 31.10
CA ALA A 225 -18.13 -17.33 32.38
C ALA A 225 -18.54 -18.68 33.02
N HIS A 226 -18.87 -19.68 32.20
CA HIS A 226 -19.09 -21.06 32.64
C HIS A 226 -17.79 -21.82 32.97
N GLY A 227 -16.62 -21.20 32.78
CA GLY A 227 -15.32 -21.73 33.16
C GLY A 227 -14.63 -22.57 32.09
N ALA A 228 -15.04 -22.50 30.83
CA ALA A 228 -14.37 -23.19 29.74
C ALA A 228 -12.87 -22.82 29.65
N ALA A 229 -12.03 -23.80 29.30
CA ALA A 229 -10.60 -23.60 29.04
C ALA A 229 -10.32 -23.07 27.63
N ALA A 230 -11.15 -23.46 26.65
CA ALA A 230 -11.10 -22.97 25.28
C ALA A 230 -12.44 -23.12 24.58
N VAL A 231 -12.61 -22.44 23.45
CA VAL A 231 -13.79 -22.52 22.60
C VAL A 231 -13.42 -22.95 21.18
N LEU A 232 -14.06 -24.01 20.69
CA LEU A 232 -14.05 -24.43 19.31
C LEU A 232 -15.41 -24.10 18.69
N ILE A 233 -15.42 -23.35 17.60
CA ILE A 233 -16.64 -22.98 16.89
C ILE A 233 -16.62 -23.64 15.51
N VAL A 234 -17.74 -24.24 15.13
CA VAL A 234 -17.93 -24.88 13.82
C VAL A 234 -19.11 -24.25 13.08
N ASN A 235 -18.99 -24.07 11.76
CA ASN A 235 -20.10 -23.58 10.94
C ASN A 235 -21.34 -24.48 11.07
N GLN A 236 -22.52 -23.86 11.11
CA GLN A 236 -23.78 -24.53 10.78
C GLN A 236 -23.79 -25.00 9.32
N ASP A 237 -24.78 -25.81 8.94
CA ASP A 237 -24.96 -26.37 7.61
C ASP A 237 -25.03 -25.22 6.61
N PRO A 238 -24.10 -25.15 5.65
CA PRO A 238 -24.07 -24.05 4.69
C PRO A 238 -25.30 -24.07 3.75
N GLY A 239 -26.04 -25.18 3.68
CA GLY A 239 -27.11 -25.39 2.72
C GLY A 239 -26.58 -25.73 1.31
N PRO A 240 -27.48 -25.94 0.33
CA PRO A 240 -27.10 -26.45 -1.00
C PRO A 240 -26.11 -25.58 -1.77
N ASP A 241 -26.19 -24.26 -1.58
CA ASP A 241 -25.38 -23.26 -2.30
C ASP A 241 -24.33 -22.58 -1.40
N GLY A 242 -24.24 -22.97 -0.13
CA GLY A 242 -23.32 -22.35 0.81
C GLY A 242 -21.92 -22.95 0.76
N ILE A 243 -20.93 -22.14 1.12
CA ILE A 243 -19.54 -22.55 1.21
C ILE A 243 -19.22 -22.89 2.67
N ASP A 244 -18.85 -24.14 2.94
CA ASP A 244 -18.27 -24.53 4.23
C ASP A 244 -16.77 -24.24 4.24
N GLY A 245 -16.41 -23.03 4.69
CA GLY A 245 -15.03 -22.59 4.77
C GLY A 245 -14.70 -21.98 6.13
N LEU A 246 -13.42 -22.07 6.51
CA LEU A 246 -12.92 -21.38 7.69
C LEU A 246 -13.09 -19.85 7.54
N MET A 247 -13.41 -19.17 8.63
CA MET A 247 -13.37 -17.71 8.67
C MET A 247 -11.94 -17.23 8.48
N ARG A 248 -11.75 -16.13 7.75
CA ARG A 248 -10.43 -15.50 7.68
C ARG A 248 -10.07 -14.91 9.04
N PHE A 249 -8.79 -15.03 9.39
CA PHE A 249 -8.27 -14.30 10.53
C PHE A 249 -8.47 -12.79 10.28
N ARG A 250 -9.11 -12.14 11.24
CA ARG A 250 -9.30 -10.70 11.29
C ARG A 250 -8.94 -10.24 12.69
N PRO A 251 -7.90 -9.40 12.84
CA PRO A 251 -7.55 -8.87 14.16
C PRO A 251 -8.76 -8.19 14.79
N ALA A 252 -9.04 -8.50 16.05
CA ALA A 252 -10.07 -7.82 16.79
C ALA A 252 -9.43 -6.76 17.69
N ARG A 253 -10.16 -5.67 17.95
CA ARG A 253 -9.77 -4.68 18.97
C ARG A 253 -9.92 -5.22 20.39
N THR A 254 -10.75 -6.24 20.55
CA THR A 254 -11.09 -6.84 21.84
C THR A 254 -10.56 -8.27 21.89
N ASP A 255 -9.89 -8.60 22.98
CA ASP A 255 -9.53 -9.95 23.38
C ASP A 255 -10.54 -10.44 24.44
N TYR A 256 -11.21 -11.58 24.21
CA TYR A 256 -12.17 -12.12 25.17
C TYR A 256 -11.53 -12.87 26.36
N GLY A 257 -10.21 -12.98 26.38
CA GLY A 257 -9.47 -13.55 27.49
C GLY A 257 -9.60 -15.07 27.57
N ILE A 258 -9.85 -15.75 26.46
CA ILE A 258 -9.93 -17.22 26.32
C ILE A 258 -9.46 -17.64 24.91
N PRO A 259 -8.73 -18.76 24.75
CA PRO A 259 -8.42 -19.32 23.44
C PRO A 259 -9.70 -19.71 22.68
N ALA A 260 -9.84 -19.21 21.45
CA ALA A 260 -11.01 -19.45 20.61
C ALA A 260 -10.58 -19.72 19.16
N LEU A 261 -11.02 -20.85 18.61
CA LEU A 261 -10.67 -21.29 17.27
C LEU A 261 -11.93 -21.62 16.47
N HIS A 262 -11.90 -21.27 15.18
CA HIS A 262 -12.84 -21.80 14.21
C HIS A 262 -12.29 -23.11 13.66
N ILE A 263 -13.10 -24.16 13.64
CA ILE A 263 -12.73 -25.47 13.10
C ILE A 263 -13.63 -25.86 11.93
N SER A 264 -13.11 -26.70 11.05
CA SER A 264 -13.86 -27.26 9.92
C SER A 264 -14.95 -28.20 10.41
N ARG A 265 -16.03 -28.36 9.64
CA ARG A 265 -17.06 -29.36 9.96
C ARG A 265 -16.51 -30.77 9.97
N ALA A 266 -15.59 -31.08 9.06
CA ALA A 266 -14.94 -32.38 9.00
C ALA A 266 -14.17 -32.70 10.30
N LEU A 267 -13.45 -31.71 10.85
CA LEU A 267 -12.76 -31.88 12.13
C LEU A 267 -13.75 -32.05 13.28
N ALA A 268 -14.81 -31.24 13.32
CA ALA A 268 -15.86 -31.35 14.34
C ALA A 268 -16.57 -32.72 14.29
N ASP A 269 -16.93 -33.21 13.10
CA ASP A 269 -17.58 -34.49 12.89
C ASP A 269 -16.69 -35.67 13.31
N ARG A 270 -15.38 -35.59 13.06
CA ARG A 270 -14.41 -36.58 13.58
C ARG A 270 -14.43 -36.62 15.11
N MET A 271 -14.37 -35.46 15.77
CA MET A 271 -14.42 -35.38 17.22
C MET A 271 -15.74 -35.93 17.78
N LEU A 272 -16.87 -35.56 17.18
CA LEU A 272 -18.19 -36.04 17.57
C LEU A 272 -18.32 -37.55 17.42
N ALA A 273 -17.85 -38.11 16.30
CA ALA A 273 -17.86 -39.55 16.06
C ALA A 273 -17.00 -40.31 17.11
N ALA A 274 -15.80 -39.81 17.41
CA ALA A 274 -14.94 -40.36 18.45
C ALA A 274 -15.62 -40.33 19.85
N GLY A 275 -16.39 -39.27 20.12
CA GLY A 275 -17.17 -39.11 21.36
C GLY A 275 -18.50 -39.86 21.40
N GLY A 276 -18.86 -40.60 20.34
CA GLY A 276 -20.13 -41.34 20.24
C GLY A 276 -21.37 -40.49 19.94
N LEU A 277 -21.19 -39.29 19.38
CA LEU A 277 -22.26 -38.37 19.02
C LEU A 277 -22.54 -38.39 17.50
N ALA A 278 -23.72 -37.90 17.13
CA ALA A 278 -24.10 -37.73 15.72
C ALA A 278 -23.33 -36.57 15.07
N SER A 279 -23.35 -36.50 13.73
CA SER A 279 -22.69 -35.41 13.00
C SER A 279 -23.30 -34.03 13.30
N ILE A 280 -22.54 -32.97 13.03
CA ILE A 280 -22.95 -31.57 13.10
C ILE A 280 -24.27 -31.35 12.36
N THR A 281 -24.45 -31.90 11.16
CA THR A 281 -25.72 -31.79 10.42
C THR A 281 -26.89 -32.38 11.20
N ALA A 282 -26.71 -33.56 11.80
CA ALA A 282 -27.78 -34.24 12.54
C ALA A 282 -28.10 -33.53 13.86
N LEU A 283 -27.07 -33.08 14.60
CA LEU A 283 -27.22 -32.32 15.84
C LEU A 283 -27.86 -30.96 15.58
N GLN A 284 -27.43 -30.24 14.55
CA GLN A 284 -28.03 -28.96 14.19
C GLN A 284 -29.52 -29.08 13.85
N ARG A 285 -29.93 -30.09 13.07
CA ARG A 285 -31.35 -30.30 12.73
C ARG A 285 -32.25 -30.50 13.95
N LYS A 286 -31.70 -31.08 15.02
CA LYS A 286 -32.39 -31.24 16.31
C LYS A 286 -32.39 -29.92 17.09
N ALA A 287 -31.23 -29.26 17.18
CA ALA A 287 -31.09 -27.97 17.85
C ALA A 287 -32.00 -26.88 17.25
N ASP A 288 -32.16 -26.85 15.92
CA ASP A 288 -33.04 -25.91 15.22
C ASP A 288 -34.52 -26.07 15.59
N LYS A 289 -34.91 -27.26 16.05
CA LYS A 289 -36.26 -27.58 16.56
C LYS A 289 -36.41 -27.36 18.07
N GLY A 290 -35.37 -26.87 18.75
CA GLY A 290 -35.34 -26.69 20.19
C GLY A 290 -35.09 -27.98 20.99
N GLU A 291 -34.65 -29.07 20.35
CA GLU A 291 -34.24 -30.27 21.08
C GLU A 291 -32.89 -30.04 21.78
N HIS A 292 -32.75 -30.53 23.01
CA HIS A 292 -31.48 -30.49 23.73
C HIS A 292 -30.49 -31.49 23.11
N VAL A 293 -29.36 -30.99 22.60
CA VAL A 293 -28.33 -31.78 21.89
C VAL A 293 -26.97 -31.76 22.57
N SER A 294 -26.82 -30.96 23.63
CA SER A 294 -25.56 -30.76 24.32
C SER A 294 -25.15 -32.00 25.10
N ALA A 295 -23.88 -32.41 25.00
CA ALA A 295 -23.35 -33.61 25.63
C ALA A 295 -21.82 -33.60 25.72
N PRO A 296 -21.22 -34.24 26.73
CA PRO A 296 -19.78 -34.50 26.76
C PRO A 296 -19.39 -35.50 25.66
N LEU A 297 -18.26 -35.26 24.98
CA LEU A 297 -17.66 -36.20 24.04
C LEU A 297 -16.76 -37.15 24.83
N LYS A 298 -17.27 -38.33 25.17
CA LYS A 298 -16.55 -39.29 26.03
C LYS A 298 -15.26 -39.74 25.34
N GLY A 299 -14.12 -39.59 26.03
CA GLY A 299 -12.82 -40.02 25.52
C GLY A 299 -12.17 -39.08 24.51
N VAL A 300 -12.74 -37.88 24.28
CA VAL A 300 -12.15 -36.88 23.38
C VAL A 300 -11.51 -35.77 24.20
N ARG A 301 -10.19 -35.66 24.09
CA ARG A 301 -9.39 -34.59 24.69
C ARG A 301 -8.68 -33.81 23.59
N VAL A 302 -8.55 -32.50 23.79
CA VAL A 302 -7.87 -31.58 22.87
C VAL A 302 -6.79 -30.83 23.61
N GLU A 303 -5.69 -30.59 22.93
CA GLU A 303 -4.59 -29.74 23.35
C GLU A 303 -4.29 -28.72 22.25
N GLY A 304 -3.86 -27.52 22.59
CA GLY A 304 -3.53 -26.54 21.57
C GLY A 304 -2.87 -25.30 22.12
N THR A 305 -2.35 -24.49 21.21
CA THR A 305 -1.76 -23.18 21.52
C THR A 305 -2.21 -22.19 20.47
N VAL A 306 -2.70 -21.04 20.92
CA VAL A 306 -2.91 -19.87 20.06
C VAL A 306 -1.72 -18.95 20.24
N ALA A 307 -0.96 -18.70 19.17
CA ALA A 307 0.20 -17.84 19.24
C ALA A 307 0.41 -17.10 17.92
N TYR A 308 0.14 -15.79 17.91
CA TYR A 308 0.38 -14.93 16.76
C TYR A 308 1.25 -13.73 17.16
N GLU A 309 2.01 -13.24 16.21
CA GLU A 309 2.84 -12.05 16.38
C GLU A 309 2.38 -10.94 15.45
N LYS A 310 2.45 -9.71 15.93
CA LYS A 310 2.25 -8.54 15.10
C LYS A 310 3.46 -8.40 14.17
N LYS A 311 3.21 -8.28 12.87
CA LYS A 311 4.25 -7.96 11.90
C LYS A 311 4.24 -6.47 11.66
N THR A 312 5.34 -5.80 11.98
CA THR A 312 5.56 -4.38 11.63
C THR A 312 6.73 -4.26 10.65
N ILE A 313 6.65 -3.25 9.79
CA ILE A 313 7.73 -2.84 8.90
C ILE A 313 8.10 -1.42 9.27
N VAL A 314 9.40 -1.12 9.36
CA VAL A 314 9.87 0.25 9.52
C VAL A 314 10.02 0.87 8.13
N ALA A 315 9.14 1.81 7.79
CA ALA A 315 9.23 2.63 6.59
C ALA A 315 9.85 4.00 6.91
N ARG A 316 10.27 4.74 5.87
CA ARG A 316 10.98 6.02 6.03
C ARG A 316 10.55 7.01 4.96
N ASN A 317 10.00 8.15 5.34
CA ASN A 317 9.96 9.29 4.41
C ASN A 317 11.37 9.89 4.31
N VAL A 318 11.78 10.35 3.13
CA VAL A 318 13.04 11.08 2.93
C VAL A 318 12.72 12.57 2.81
N ILE A 319 13.27 13.38 3.72
CA ILE A 319 12.91 14.79 3.90
C ILE A 319 14.19 15.64 3.83
N GLY A 320 14.24 16.57 2.89
CA GLY A 320 15.26 17.60 2.77
C GLY A 320 14.67 18.99 2.88
N VAL A 321 15.34 19.87 3.63
CA VAL A 321 14.94 21.28 3.81
C VAL A 321 15.85 22.16 2.97
N LEU A 322 15.27 23.04 2.17
CA LEU A 322 15.98 24.14 1.54
C LEU A 322 15.56 25.45 2.22
N PRO A 323 16.42 26.04 3.08
CA PRO A 323 16.07 27.25 3.80
C PRO A 323 15.77 28.44 2.88
N GLY A 324 14.73 29.17 3.27
CA GLY A 324 14.43 30.50 2.76
C GLY A 324 15.50 31.51 3.14
N THR A 325 15.53 32.61 2.41
CA THR A 325 16.48 33.72 2.56
C THR A 325 15.77 35.07 2.75
N GLY A 326 14.43 35.08 2.68
CA GLY A 326 13.60 36.25 2.88
C GLY A 326 12.94 36.30 4.25
N ASP A 327 11.99 37.21 4.41
CA ASP A 327 11.36 37.49 5.71
C ASP A 327 10.39 36.39 6.13
N ARG A 328 9.87 35.60 5.18
CA ARG A 328 8.99 34.43 5.41
C ARG A 328 9.72 33.09 5.37
N ALA A 329 11.01 33.05 5.72
CA ALA A 329 11.80 31.83 5.69
C ALA A 329 11.31 30.73 6.65
N ASP A 330 10.46 31.07 7.62
CA ASP A 330 9.79 30.12 8.52
C ASP A 330 8.52 29.49 7.94
N GLU A 331 8.08 29.92 6.75
CA GLU A 331 7.00 29.30 5.98
C GLU A 331 7.55 28.29 4.97
N TYR A 332 6.79 27.23 4.69
CA TYR A 332 7.23 26.11 3.85
C TYR A 332 6.27 25.86 2.69
N ILE A 333 6.85 25.69 1.50
CA ILE A 333 6.20 25.02 0.36
C ILE A 333 6.71 23.59 0.31
N VAL A 334 5.81 22.61 0.34
CA VAL A 334 6.16 21.19 0.21
C VAL A 334 6.19 20.81 -1.27
N ILE A 335 7.24 20.11 -1.70
CA ILE A 335 7.30 19.46 -3.01
C ILE A 335 7.56 17.98 -2.76
N GLY A 336 6.67 17.10 -3.24
CA GLY A 336 6.80 15.68 -2.97
C GLY A 336 6.31 14.74 -4.06
N ALA A 337 6.65 13.47 -3.85
CA ALA A 337 6.29 12.31 -4.66
C ALA A 337 6.49 11.05 -3.78
N HIS A 338 5.77 9.96 -3.99
CA HIS A 338 6.19 8.69 -3.38
C HIS A 338 7.34 8.07 -4.16
N TYR A 339 8.16 7.29 -3.46
CA TYR A 339 9.31 6.61 -4.05
C TYR A 339 9.23 5.08 -3.93
N ASP A 340 8.25 4.55 -3.20
CA ASP A 340 7.95 3.13 -3.21
C ASP A 340 7.18 2.71 -4.48
N HIS A 341 7.21 1.42 -4.78
CA HIS A 341 6.33 0.80 -5.75
C HIS A 341 5.93 -0.62 -5.27
N LEU A 342 5.42 -1.46 -6.15
CA LEU A 342 4.81 -2.75 -5.82
C LEU A 342 5.78 -3.87 -5.42
N GLY A 343 7.08 -3.71 -5.63
CA GLY A 343 8.11 -4.70 -5.31
C GLY A 343 8.08 -5.96 -6.18
N ARG A 344 8.55 -7.08 -5.62
CA ARG A 344 8.47 -8.41 -6.26
C ARG A 344 7.11 -9.07 -6.02
N ARG A 345 6.44 -9.49 -7.08
CA ARG A 345 5.18 -10.25 -6.99
C ARG A 345 5.21 -11.44 -7.95
N ARG A 346 4.96 -12.65 -7.41
CA ARG A 346 4.87 -13.91 -8.18
C ARG A 346 6.09 -14.18 -9.08
N GLY A 347 7.27 -13.79 -8.62
CA GLY A 347 8.54 -13.98 -9.36
C GLY A 347 8.87 -12.89 -10.37
N GLU A 348 8.00 -11.89 -10.56
CA GLU A 348 8.24 -10.73 -11.42
C GLU A 348 8.58 -9.49 -10.57
N ILE A 349 9.47 -8.63 -11.09
CA ILE A 349 9.80 -7.34 -10.48
C ILE A 349 8.91 -6.28 -11.12
N PHE A 350 8.32 -5.43 -10.29
CA PHE A 350 7.55 -4.27 -10.73
C PHE A 350 8.46 -3.07 -10.52
N ASN A 351 9.12 -2.61 -11.58
CA ASN A 351 10.18 -1.62 -11.47
C ASN A 351 9.66 -0.20 -11.21
N GLY A 352 8.46 0.13 -11.67
CA GLY A 352 7.82 1.40 -11.32
C GLY A 352 8.57 2.61 -11.88
N ALA A 353 8.89 2.58 -13.18
CA ALA A 353 9.62 3.67 -13.83
C ALA A 353 8.79 4.95 -13.94
N ASP A 354 7.53 4.84 -14.37
CA ASP A 354 6.62 5.97 -14.33
C ASP A 354 5.99 6.11 -12.94
N ASP A 355 5.65 4.99 -12.30
CA ASP A 355 5.00 4.88 -11.00
C ASP A 355 5.95 4.30 -9.93
N ASN A 356 6.72 5.09 -9.19
CA ASN A 356 6.82 6.54 -9.30
C ASN A 356 8.27 7.05 -9.28
N ALA A 357 9.15 6.35 -10.00
CA ALA A 357 10.51 6.86 -10.21
C ALA A 357 10.50 8.19 -10.99
N SER A 358 9.55 8.42 -11.90
CA SER A 358 9.39 9.68 -12.63
C SER A 358 9.13 10.86 -11.68
N GLY A 359 8.11 10.79 -10.83
CA GLY A 359 7.79 11.83 -9.84
C GLY A 359 8.94 12.06 -8.87
N THR A 360 9.53 10.98 -8.35
CA THR A 360 10.71 11.05 -7.46
C THR A 360 11.89 11.75 -8.14
N SER A 361 12.17 11.44 -9.40
CA SER A 361 13.24 12.10 -10.17
C SER A 361 12.95 13.60 -10.41
N GLY A 362 11.68 13.93 -10.62
CA GLY A 362 11.21 15.31 -10.69
C GLY A 362 11.47 16.09 -9.40
N VAL A 363 11.19 15.49 -8.23
CA VAL A 363 11.48 16.10 -6.91
C VAL A 363 13.00 16.35 -6.75
N ILE A 364 13.83 15.37 -7.13
CA ILE A 364 15.29 15.50 -7.08
C ILE A 364 15.76 16.68 -7.95
N GLU A 365 15.33 16.76 -9.21
CA GLU A 365 15.74 17.84 -10.12
C GLU A 365 15.20 19.21 -9.69
N LEU A 366 14.00 19.26 -9.11
CA LEU A 366 13.46 20.50 -8.52
C LEU A 366 14.29 20.98 -7.33
N ALA A 367 14.82 20.07 -6.51
CA ALA A 367 15.72 20.42 -5.40
C ALA A 367 16.97 21.14 -5.92
N TRP A 368 17.65 20.56 -6.91
CA TRP A 368 18.80 21.20 -7.56
C TRP A 368 18.44 22.57 -8.17
N ARG A 369 17.31 22.65 -8.85
CA ARG A 369 16.89 23.86 -9.56
C ARG A 369 16.55 25.01 -8.62
N LEU A 370 15.86 24.74 -7.51
CA LEU A 370 15.49 25.75 -6.51
C LEU A 370 16.67 26.12 -5.61
N ALA A 371 17.57 25.18 -5.31
CA ALA A 371 18.80 25.45 -4.58
C ALA A 371 19.73 26.42 -5.36
N ALA A 372 19.72 26.34 -6.70
CA ALA A 372 20.48 27.25 -7.56
C ALA A 372 19.96 28.71 -7.57
N LYS A 373 18.78 28.99 -6.99
CA LYS A 373 18.23 30.35 -6.90
C LYS A 373 18.92 31.13 -5.79
N ARG A 374 19.15 32.42 -6.01
CA ARG A 374 19.80 33.30 -5.03
C ARG A 374 18.87 33.77 -3.92
N HIS A 375 17.59 33.93 -4.24
CA HIS A 375 16.58 34.39 -3.31
C HIS A 375 15.40 33.43 -3.35
N ARG A 376 14.92 33.10 -2.16
CA ARG A 376 13.71 32.35 -1.86
C ARG A 376 13.09 33.04 -0.66
N GLU A 377 11.87 33.52 -0.78
CA GLU A 377 11.20 34.20 0.32
C GLU A 377 10.79 33.20 1.41
N ARG A 378 10.26 32.04 1.00
CA ARG A 378 9.92 30.90 1.86
C ARG A 378 10.94 29.77 1.81
N SER A 379 10.94 28.92 2.82
CA SER A 379 11.64 27.63 2.78
C SER A 379 10.90 26.63 1.89
N VAL A 380 11.62 25.61 1.41
CA VAL A 380 11.04 24.50 0.65
C VAL A 380 11.33 23.19 1.35
N LEU A 381 10.30 22.37 1.54
CA LEU A 381 10.41 21.03 2.12
C LEU A 381 10.24 20.00 1.00
N PHE A 382 11.32 19.32 0.64
CA PHE A 382 11.30 18.23 -0.33
C PHE A 382 11.06 16.92 0.39
N ILE A 383 9.99 16.21 0.04
CA ILE A 383 9.62 14.95 0.69
C ILE A 383 9.40 13.87 -0.36
N THR A 384 10.09 12.73 -0.21
CA THR A 384 9.69 11.51 -0.90
C THR A 384 9.06 10.50 0.06
N PHE A 385 7.82 10.09 -0.22
CA PHE A 385 7.01 9.27 0.69
C PHE A 385 7.18 7.78 0.46
N ALA A 386 7.15 6.99 1.55
CA ALA A 386 7.10 5.54 1.50
C ALA A 386 5.68 5.03 1.82
N GLY A 387 5.29 3.89 1.28
CA GLY A 387 4.03 3.22 1.61
C GLY A 387 2.80 3.85 0.96
N GLU A 388 2.97 4.60 -0.13
CA GLU A 388 1.85 5.14 -0.92
C GLU A 388 1.01 3.99 -1.48
N GLU A 389 1.68 2.97 -2.01
CA GLU A 389 1.10 1.76 -2.61
C GLU A 389 0.32 0.88 -1.64
N MET A 390 0.42 1.20 -0.36
CA MET A 390 -0.29 0.55 0.74
C MET A 390 -1.39 1.45 1.34
N GLY A 391 -1.67 2.60 0.71
CA GLY A 391 -2.69 3.55 1.10
C GLY A 391 -2.14 4.83 1.74
N LEU A 392 -1.25 5.54 1.05
CA LEU A 392 -0.75 6.88 1.45
C LEU A 392 -0.05 6.92 2.83
N LEU A 393 0.49 5.79 3.30
CA LEU A 393 0.90 5.64 4.70
C LEU A 393 1.99 6.66 5.11
N GLY A 394 2.91 6.97 4.20
CA GLY A 394 3.98 7.93 4.44
C GLY A 394 3.49 9.37 4.55
N SER A 395 2.66 9.83 3.61
CA SER A 395 2.12 11.19 3.66
C SER A 395 1.13 11.37 4.79
N GLU A 396 0.28 10.38 5.09
CA GLU A 396 -0.60 10.39 6.27
C GLU A 396 0.22 10.45 7.57
N HIS A 397 1.31 9.70 7.67
CA HIS A 397 2.21 9.78 8.82
C HIS A 397 2.84 11.17 8.96
N PHE A 398 3.34 11.75 7.86
CA PHE A 398 3.96 13.07 7.89
C PHE A 398 2.99 14.15 8.35
N VAL A 399 1.76 14.21 7.79
CA VAL A 399 0.80 15.25 8.19
C VAL A 399 0.34 15.10 9.64
N ALA A 400 0.31 13.87 10.17
CA ALA A 400 0.01 13.60 11.58
C ALA A 400 1.18 13.96 12.52
N HIS A 401 2.43 13.87 12.03
CA HIS A 401 3.65 14.10 12.81
C HIS A 401 4.66 14.95 12.03
N PRO A 402 4.32 16.19 11.64
CA PRO A 402 5.18 16.96 10.74
C PRO A 402 6.49 17.35 11.42
N THR A 403 7.57 17.40 10.64
CA THR A 403 8.90 17.76 11.15
C THR A 403 9.14 19.27 11.24
N VAL A 404 8.15 20.06 10.78
CA VAL A 404 8.05 21.52 10.93
C VAL A 404 6.68 21.86 11.52
N PRO A 405 6.48 23.06 12.12
CA PRO A 405 5.17 23.43 12.66
C PRO A 405 4.06 23.29 11.60
N PRO A 406 2.93 22.59 11.86
CA PRO A 406 1.92 22.34 10.83
C PRO A 406 1.41 23.62 10.13
N ALA A 407 1.16 24.68 10.89
CA ALA A 407 0.68 25.97 10.39
C ALA A 407 1.69 26.74 9.51
N SER A 408 2.96 26.32 9.51
CA SER A 408 4.00 26.89 8.64
C SER A 408 3.95 26.33 7.22
N ILE A 409 3.29 25.20 6.99
CA ILE A 409 3.14 24.58 5.67
C ILE A 409 2.03 25.31 4.90
N LYS A 410 2.39 26.04 3.84
CA LYS A 410 1.48 26.93 3.12
C LYS A 410 0.88 26.34 1.85
N ALA A 411 1.58 25.39 1.25
CA ALA A 411 1.09 24.66 0.09
C ALA A 411 1.88 23.37 -0.10
N MET A 412 1.31 22.44 -0.85
CA MET A 412 1.96 21.22 -1.29
C MET A 412 1.83 21.07 -2.82
N ILE A 413 2.91 20.66 -3.47
CA ILE A 413 2.93 20.22 -4.86
C ILE A 413 3.33 18.75 -4.90
N ASN A 414 2.46 17.90 -5.45
CA ASN A 414 2.69 16.47 -5.63
C ASN A 414 3.00 16.12 -7.07
N LEU A 415 3.98 15.23 -7.27
CA LEU A 415 4.34 14.65 -8.56
C LEU A 415 4.14 13.13 -8.52
N ASP A 416 3.32 12.64 -9.44
CA ASP A 416 3.08 11.21 -9.61
C ASP A 416 2.92 10.90 -11.09
N MET A 417 3.55 9.84 -11.58
CA MET A 417 3.44 9.40 -12.98
C MET A 417 3.53 10.57 -13.98
N ILE A 418 4.66 11.28 -13.97
CA ILE A 418 4.91 12.47 -14.82
C ILE A 418 5.78 12.15 -16.05
N GLY A 419 6.16 10.89 -16.23
CA GLY A 419 7.10 10.43 -17.25
C GLY A 419 6.48 10.16 -18.62
N ARG A 420 5.15 10.27 -18.78
CA ARG A 420 4.46 9.76 -19.98
C ARG A 420 3.84 10.83 -20.87
N LEU A 421 4.11 12.11 -20.58
CA LEU A 421 3.50 13.24 -21.26
C LEU A 421 3.45 13.09 -22.79
N THR A 422 2.25 13.13 -23.35
CA THR A 422 1.99 13.27 -24.80
C THR A 422 1.07 14.48 -24.98
N PRO A 423 1.61 15.70 -25.21
CA PRO A 423 0.86 16.96 -25.09
C PRO A 423 -0.38 17.08 -26.00
N ASP A 424 -0.37 16.37 -27.13
CA ASP A 424 -1.44 16.41 -28.14
C ASP A 424 -2.34 15.16 -28.12
N GLN A 425 -2.12 14.25 -27.16
CA GLN A 425 -2.99 13.09 -26.96
C GLN A 425 -3.62 13.20 -25.57
N GLU A 426 -4.95 13.27 -25.51
CA GLU A 426 -5.70 13.33 -24.24
C GLU A 426 -5.30 12.21 -23.27
N ALA A 427 -4.85 11.07 -23.81
CA ALA A 427 -4.39 9.93 -23.06
C ALA A 427 -3.32 10.30 -22.01
N ASN A 428 -2.16 10.83 -22.42
CA ASN A 428 -1.13 11.23 -21.48
C ASN A 428 -0.94 12.75 -21.46
N MET A 429 -2.03 13.50 -21.59
CA MET A 429 -2.00 14.93 -21.36
C MET A 429 -1.78 15.18 -19.87
N LEU A 430 -1.04 16.24 -19.55
CA LEU A 430 -0.85 16.64 -18.17
C LEU A 430 -2.21 16.97 -17.54
N ALA A 431 -2.60 16.28 -16.48
CA ALA A 431 -3.67 16.67 -15.59
C ALA A 431 -3.08 17.45 -14.41
N ILE A 432 -3.74 18.56 -14.04
CA ILE A 432 -3.39 19.34 -12.86
C ILE A 432 -4.63 19.42 -11.98
N GLN A 433 -4.57 18.70 -10.86
CA GLN A 433 -5.64 18.64 -9.87
C GLN A 433 -5.35 19.56 -8.68
N GLY A 434 -6.40 19.86 -7.91
CA GLY A 434 -6.36 20.68 -6.71
C GLY A 434 -6.41 22.18 -6.97
N LEU A 435 -6.74 22.62 -8.20
CA LEU A 435 -6.75 24.05 -8.57
C LEU A 435 -7.70 24.90 -7.71
N GLY A 436 -8.73 24.29 -7.13
CA GLY A 436 -9.72 24.97 -6.29
C GLY A 436 -9.34 25.00 -4.81
N THR A 437 -8.23 24.37 -4.40
CA THR A 437 -7.87 24.25 -2.97
C THR A 437 -7.06 25.41 -2.42
N GLY A 438 -6.47 26.23 -3.31
CA GLY A 438 -5.68 27.40 -2.96
C GLY A 438 -6.11 28.60 -3.79
N SER A 439 -6.33 29.75 -3.13
CA SER A 439 -6.84 30.97 -3.77
C SER A 439 -6.05 31.45 -4.99
N SER A 440 -4.74 31.19 -5.07
CA SER A 440 -3.86 31.63 -6.16
C SER A 440 -3.53 30.54 -7.18
N PHE A 441 -3.98 29.30 -6.99
CA PHE A 441 -3.50 28.14 -7.77
C PHE A 441 -3.93 28.20 -9.22
N ALA A 442 -5.21 28.48 -9.50
CA ALA A 442 -5.72 28.54 -10.87
C ALA A 442 -4.95 29.57 -11.72
N ASP A 443 -4.77 30.79 -11.19
CA ASP A 443 -4.08 31.89 -11.88
C ASP A 443 -2.61 31.60 -12.15
N ILE A 444 -1.90 31.04 -11.15
CA ILE A 444 -0.48 30.67 -11.29
C ILE A 444 -0.34 29.56 -12.33
N VAL A 445 -1.17 28.52 -12.27
CA VAL A 445 -1.11 27.39 -13.19
C VAL A 445 -1.45 27.83 -14.61
N GLU A 446 -2.52 28.59 -14.81
CA GLU A 446 -2.92 29.11 -16.12
C GLU A 446 -1.80 29.95 -16.75
N ARG A 447 -1.24 30.90 -15.98
CA ARG A 447 -0.12 31.74 -16.45
C ARG A 447 1.08 30.90 -16.87
N GLU A 448 1.53 29.98 -16.02
CA GLU A 448 2.77 29.25 -16.26
C GLU A 448 2.64 28.15 -17.32
N THR A 449 1.45 27.57 -17.48
CA THR A 449 1.13 26.62 -18.57
C THR A 449 1.02 27.34 -19.92
N ALA A 450 0.39 28.52 -19.97
CA ALA A 450 0.36 29.36 -21.16
C ALA A 450 1.77 29.77 -21.58
N ARG A 451 2.61 30.19 -20.63
CA ARG A 451 4.03 30.51 -20.86
C ARG A 451 4.83 29.29 -21.33
N ALA A 452 4.47 28.09 -20.90
CA ALA A 452 5.10 26.84 -21.32
C ALA A 452 4.65 26.36 -22.71
N GLY A 453 3.58 26.95 -23.28
CA GLY A 453 2.88 26.38 -24.42
C GLY A 453 2.45 24.93 -24.17
N LEU A 454 2.02 24.62 -22.94
CA LEU A 454 1.64 23.26 -22.55
C LEU A 454 0.14 23.21 -22.25
N LYS A 455 -0.58 22.39 -23.02
CA LYS A 455 -1.98 22.07 -22.73
C LYS A 455 -2.05 21.14 -21.53
N TYR A 456 -3.09 21.31 -20.74
CA TYR A 456 -3.35 20.48 -19.56
C TYR A 456 -4.86 20.32 -19.34
N LEU A 457 -5.21 19.32 -18.55
CA LEU A 457 -6.57 19.04 -18.10
C LEU A 457 -6.75 19.64 -16.69
N PRO A 458 -7.50 20.76 -16.55
CA PRO A 458 -7.71 21.40 -15.27
C PRO A 458 -8.73 20.64 -14.42
N ASP A 459 -8.43 20.50 -13.12
CA ASP A 459 -9.36 19.94 -12.15
C ASP A 459 -9.31 20.71 -10.81
N PRO A 460 -10.43 21.30 -10.36
CA PRO A 460 -10.45 22.04 -9.09
C PRO A 460 -10.35 21.13 -7.86
N SER A 461 -10.68 19.85 -7.98
CA SER A 461 -10.79 18.92 -6.85
C SER A 461 -9.44 18.33 -6.42
N ALA A 462 -9.33 17.94 -5.14
CA ALA A 462 -8.09 17.41 -4.55
C ALA A 462 -8.26 16.10 -3.75
N LEU A 463 -9.46 15.51 -3.79
CA LEU A 463 -9.68 14.16 -3.29
C LEU A 463 -9.22 13.16 -4.36
N GLY A 464 -7.91 12.92 -4.41
CA GLY A 464 -7.26 12.02 -5.37
C GLY A 464 -6.54 10.84 -4.70
N PRO A 465 -6.06 9.86 -5.49
CA PRO A 465 -5.49 8.62 -5.00
C PRO A 465 -3.98 8.70 -4.70
N SER A 466 -3.42 9.88 -4.42
CA SER A 466 -1.98 10.08 -4.23
C SER A 466 -1.70 11.04 -3.06
N ASP A 467 -0.44 11.25 -2.68
CA ASP A 467 -0.04 11.87 -1.40
C ASP A 467 -0.59 13.27 -1.14
N HIS A 468 -0.90 14.05 -2.18
CA HIS A 468 -1.55 15.38 -2.05
C HIS A 468 -2.84 15.34 -1.25
N ALA A 469 -3.56 14.22 -1.28
CA ALA A 469 -4.84 14.04 -0.59
C ALA A 469 -4.66 14.07 0.94
N SER A 470 -3.55 13.56 1.47
CA SER A 470 -3.23 13.61 2.90
C SER A 470 -3.07 15.05 3.39
N PHE A 471 -2.40 15.90 2.60
CA PHE A 471 -2.23 17.33 2.87
C PHE A 471 -3.56 18.09 2.75
N TYR A 472 -4.33 17.81 1.70
CA TYR A 472 -5.64 18.43 1.51
C TYR A 472 -6.61 18.15 2.67
N LYS A 473 -6.66 16.89 3.14
CA LYS A 473 -7.45 16.49 4.33
C LYS A 473 -6.96 17.17 5.61
N ALA A 474 -5.69 17.54 5.68
CA ALA A 474 -5.11 18.28 6.80
C ALA A 474 -5.32 19.80 6.71
N GLY A 475 -6.08 20.30 5.73
CA GLY A 475 -6.34 21.74 5.56
C GLY A 475 -5.22 22.50 4.85
N ILE A 476 -4.34 21.80 4.12
CA ILE A 476 -3.24 22.41 3.37
C ILE A 476 -3.61 22.45 1.89
N PRO A 477 -3.51 23.61 1.20
CA PRO A 477 -3.73 23.71 -0.24
C PRO A 477 -2.75 22.80 -1.00
N SER A 478 -3.25 21.96 -1.90
CA SER A 478 -2.41 21.00 -2.63
C SER A 478 -2.66 21.00 -4.13
N LEU A 479 -1.59 21.01 -4.91
CA LEU A 479 -1.58 20.75 -6.35
C LEU A 479 -1.08 19.34 -6.64
N PHE A 480 -1.65 18.70 -7.65
CA PHE A 480 -1.23 17.39 -8.09
C PHE A 480 -1.03 17.34 -9.61
N PHE A 481 0.18 16.94 -10.03
CA PHE A 481 0.58 16.82 -11.42
C PHE A 481 0.68 15.35 -11.80
N PHE A 482 -0.04 14.96 -12.84
CA PHE A 482 -0.24 13.56 -13.23
C PHE A 482 -0.39 13.44 -14.74
N THR A 483 0.25 12.46 -15.39
CA THR A 483 0.08 12.22 -16.84
C THR A 483 -0.87 11.08 -17.18
N GLY A 484 -1.71 10.66 -16.24
CA GLY A 484 -2.76 9.70 -16.51
C GLY A 484 -2.33 8.25 -16.31
N VAL A 485 -3.31 7.38 -16.05
CA VAL A 485 -3.06 5.94 -15.98
C VAL A 485 -2.89 5.35 -17.39
N HIS A 486 -1.92 4.45 -17.59
CA HIS A 486 -1.66 3.79 -18.88
C HIS A 486 -1.50 2.26 -18.77
N GLU A 487 -1.17 1.56 -19.87
CA GLU A 487 -1.08 0.09 -19.90
C GLU A 487 -0.03 -0.52 -18.98
N ASP A 488 1.08 0.17 -18.79
CA ASP A 488 2.19 -0.29 -17.96
C ASP A 488 1.94 -0.03 -16.45
N TYR A 489 0.90 0.73 -16.07
CA TYR A 489 0.59 1.03 -14.67
C TYR A 489 0.40 -0.25 -13.85
N HIS A 490 1.08 -0.33 -12.71
CA HIS A 490 1.10 -1.52 -11.85
C HIS A 490 1.43 -2.82 -12.61
N ALA A 491 2.32 -2.75 -13.60
CA ALA A 491 2.77 -3.90 -14.38
C ALA A 491 4.30 -4.04 -14.34
N PRO A 492 4.84 -5.27 -14.50
CA PRO A 492 6.28 -5.47 -14.66
C PRO A 492 6.89 -4.74 -15.86
N SER A 493 6.04 -4.26 -16.79
CA SER A 493 6.47 -3.51 -17.97
C SER A 493 6.58 -1.99 -17.73
N ASP A 494 6.31 -1.51 -16.52
CA ASP A 494 6.61 -0.12 -16.14
C ASP A 494 8.12 0.06 -15.93
N ASP A 495 8.81 0.25 -17.06
CA ASP A 495 10.26 0.29 -17.16
C ASP A 495 10.76 1.53 -17.90
N VAL A 496 12.05 1.85 -17.78
CA VAL A 496 12.65 3.12 -18.21
C VAL A 496 12.54 3.37 -19.72
N GLU A 497 12.42 2.33 -20.54
CA GLU A 497 12.18 2.44 -21.98
C GLU A 497 10.82 3.04 -22.31
N ARG A 498 9.88 3.01 -21.36
CA ARG A 498 8.53 3.58 -21.51
C ARG A 498 8.49 5.09 -21.25
N ILE A 499 9.54 5.66 -20.67
CA ILE A 499 9.52 7.06 -20.22
C ILE A 499 9.85 8.03 -21.35
N ASN A 500 8.94 8.99 -21.56
CA ASN A 500 9.17 10.18 -22.37
C ASN A 500 9.83 11.28 -21.53
N THR A 501 11.14 11.14 -21.30
CA THR A 501 11.89 12.08 -20.46
C THR A 501 11.97 13.50 -21.01
N ALA A 502 11.80 13.69 -22.33
CA ALA A 502 11.67 15.02 -22.93
C ALA A 502 10.35 15.70 -22.53
N GLY A 503 9.27 14.92 -22.46
CA GLY A 503 7.98 15.39 -21.96
C GLY A 503 8.02 15.69 -20.46
N GLU A 504 8.60 14.79 -19.68
CA GLU A 504 8.80 14.96 -18.23
C GLU A 504 9.62 16.21 -17.91
N ALA A 505 10.70 16.48 -18.65
CA ALA A 505 11.50 17.70 -18.50
C ALA A 505 10.67 18.97 -18.68
N ARG A 506 9.65 18.97 -19.56
CA ARG A 506 8.72 20.10 -19.70
C ARG A 506 7.85 20.27 -18.45
N ILE A 507 7.38 19.18 -17.86
CA ILE A 507 6.59 19.19 -16.61
C ILE A 507 7.45 19.69 -15.46
N VAL A 508 8.64 19.15 -15.25
CA VAL A 508 9.57 19.57 -14.18
C VAL A 508 9.91 21.07 -14.30
N ARG A 509 10.10 21.58 -15.52
CA ARG A 509 10.30 23.02 -15.73
C ARG A 509 9.07 23.86 -15.39
N LEU A 510 7.88 23.39 -15.77
CA LEU A 510 6.61 24.04 -15.44
C LEU A 510 6.41 24.08 -13.92
N VAL A 511 6.49 22.92 -13.26
CA VAL A 511 6.36 22.78 -11.81
C VAL A 511 7.35 23.67 -11.09
N GLY A 512 8.61 23.71 -11.53
CA GLY A 512 9.59 24.57 -10.87
C GLY A 512 9.30 26.06 -11.03
N ARG A 513 8.63 26.51 -12.10
CA ARG A 513 8.17 27.92 -12.19
C ARG A 513 6.99 28.18 -11.25
N ILE A 514 6.02 27.27 -11.19
CA ILE A 514 4.90 27.34 -10.24
C ILE A 514 5.42 27.35 -8.80
N ALA A 515 6.39 26.50 -8.48
CA ALA A 515 7.04 26.46 -7.18
C ALA A 515 7.80 27.76 -6.88
N GLU A 516 8.57 28.31 -7.84
CA GLU A 516 9.23 29.62 -7.70
C GLU A 516 8.21 30.74 -7.40
N ASP A 517 7.04 30.72 -8.06
CA ASP A 517 5.97 31.70 -7.83
C ASP A 517 5.38 31.55 -6.43
N LEU A 518 5.08 30.33 -5.97
CA LEU A 518 4.56 30.08 -4.63
C LEU A 518 5.57 30.40 -3.53
N VAL A 519 6.84 30.05 -3.75
CA VAL A 519 7.93 30.34 -2.80
C VAL A 519 8.11 31.83 -2.63
N ASN A 520 7.95 32.64 -3.68
CA ASN A 520 8.20 34.09 -3.65
C ASN A 520 6.93 34.96 -3.58
N ALA A 521 5.74 34.36 -3.59
CA ALA A 521 4.48 35.11 -3.52
C ALA A 521 4.41 35.98 -2.26
N GLU A 522 3.85 37.18 -2.36
CA GLU A 522 3.64 38.06 -1.21
C GLU A 522 2.72 37.41 -0.19
N GLU A 523 1.57 36.93 -0.67
CA GLU A 523 0.57 36.23 0.14
C GLU A 523 0.65 34.70 -0.02
N SER A 524 0.34 33.97 1.05
CA SER A 524 0.19 32.52 0.99
C SER A 524 -1.16 32.16 0.34
N PRO A 525 -1.26 31.02 -0.37
CA PRO A 525 -2.55 30.51 -0.83
C PRO A 525 -3.49 30.28 0.35
N VAL A 526 -4.72 30.77 0.25
CA VAL A 526 -5.77 30.53 1.25
C VAL A 526 -6.45 29.21 0.93
N TYR A 527 -6.53 28.32 1.92
CA TYR A 527 -7.19 27.02 1.79
C TYR A 527 -8.69 27.16 1.52
N ALA A 528 -9.18 26.35 0.58
CA ALA A 528 -10.60 26.15 0.35
C ALA A 528 -10.93 24.67 0.27
N GLU A 529 -12.02 24.28 0.93
CA GLU A 529 -12.57 22.94 0.83
C GLU A 529 -13.32 22.79 -0.50
N VAL A 530 -12.94 21.77 -1.27
CA VAL A 530 -13.57 21.38 -2.54
C VAL A 530 -14.16 19.98 -2.35
N PRO A 531 -15.47 19.84 -2.11
CA PRO A 531 -16.10 18.56 -1.75
C PRO A 531 -16.25 17.58 -2.93
N GLN A 532 -15.63 17.85 -4.07
CA GLN A 532 -15.71 17.02 -5.26
C GLN A 532 -14.57 16.00 -5.28
N GLU A 533 -14.86 14.76 -5.70
CA GLU A 533 -13.83 13.76 -5.97
C GLU A 533 -13.04 14.11 -7.24
N ALA A 534 -11.75 13.78 -7.24
CA ALA A 534 -10.88 14.05 -8.37
C ALA A 534 -11.21 13.24 -9.62
N LYS A 535 -11.23 13.91 -10.76
CA LYS A 535 -11.37 13.25 -12.05
C LYS A 535 -10.09 12.51 -12.33
N ILE A 536 -10.14 11.18 -12.25
CA ILE A 536 -9.03 10.35 -12.72
C ILE A 536 -9.00 10.41 -14.25
N PHE A 537 -8.19 11.31 -14.80
CA PHE A 537 -7.94 11.41 -16.23
C PHE A 537 -7.09 10.22 -16.71
N ARG A 538 -7.50 9.60 -17.82
CA ARG A 538 -6.96 8.30 -18.23
C ARG A 538 -6.34 8.33 -19.62
N GLY A 539 -5.08 7.91 -19.63
CA GLY A 539 -4.39 7.34 -20.77
C GLY A 539 -5.18 6.23 -21.42
N MET A 540 -5.78 6.50 -22.57
CA MET A 540 -6.36 5.44 -23.36
C MET A 540 -5.22 4.53 -23.87
N THR A 541 -4.99 3.42 -23.17
CA THR A 541 -5.20 2.04 -23.66
C THR A 541 -4.36 1.08 -22.85
N TRP A 542 -5.00 0.22 -22.06
CA TRP A 542 -4.43 -1.10 -21.77
C TRP A 542 -4.08 -1.73 -23.12
N GLY A 543 -2.85 -2.21 -23.38
CA GLY A 543 -2.26 -3.26 -24.28
C GLY A 543 -2.16 -3.10 -25.82
N ARG A 544 -1.34 -3.99 -26.41
CA ARG A 544 -0.93 -4.08 -27.83
C ARG A 544 -1.92 -3.56 -28.88
N PRO A 545 -1.43 -2.88 -29.94
CA PRO A 545 -2.25 -2.46 -31.08
C PRO A 545 -3.09 -3.61 -31.64
N GLY A 546 -4.41 -3.40 -31.76
CA GLY A 546 -5.34 -4.35 -32.38
C GLY A 546 -6.18 -5.23 -31.44
N GLY A 547 -6.06 -5.09 -30.11
CA GLY A 547 -6.89 -5.84 -29.15
C GLY A 547 -8.27 -5.22 -28.84
N VAL A 548 -9.16 -6.01 -28.23
CA VAL A 548 -10.43 -5.54 -27.64
C VAL A 548 -10.31 -5.20 -26.15
N VAL A 549 -11.18 -4.31 -25.66
CA VAL A 549 -11.28 -3.98 -24.23
C VAL A 549 -12.74 -3.87 -23.76
N LEU A 550 -12.95 -4.16 -22.48
CA LEU A 550 -14.20 -3.90 -21.75
C LEU A 550 -14.37 -2.39 -21.46
N GLY A 551 -13.28 -1.67 -21.22
CA GLY A 551 -13.32 -0.30 -20.72
C GLY A 551 -13.43 -0.22 -19.18
N ILE A 552 -12.62 -1.00 -18.48
CA ILE A 552 -12.53 -1.03 -17.01
C ILE A 552 -11.08 -0.83 -16.58
N VAL A 553 -10.87 -0.39 -15.35
CA VAL A 553 -9.60 -0.53 -14.64
C VAL A 553 -9.82 -1.50 -13.49
N PRO A 554 -9.09 -2.63 -13.49
CA PRO A 554 -9.20 -3.60 -12.43
C PRO A 554 -8.46 -3.14 -11.18
N ASP A 555 -8.95 -3.58 -10.03
CA ASP A 555 -8.29 -3.48 -8.74
C ASP A 555 -7.15 -4.51 -8.68
N VAL A 556 -5.92 -4.07 -8.88
CA VAL A 556 -4.74 -4.94 -8.86
C VAL A 556 -4.10 -5.03 -7.47
N GLN A 557 -4.53 -4.16 -6.55
CA GLN A 557 -4.20 -4.18 -5.14
C GLN A 557 -5.24 -4.99 -4.32
N ASP A 558 -6.29 -5.50 -4.98
CA ASP A 558 -7.29 -6.37 -4.38
C ASP A 558 -6.66 -7.65 -3.82
N ALA A 559 -6.30 -7.59 -2.54
CA ALA A 559 -5.79 -8.70 -1.76
C ALA A 559 -6.93 -9.63 -1.27
N SER A 560 -8.17 -9.44 -1.72
CA SER A 560 -9.26 -10.34 -1.35
C SER A 560 -9.21 -11.62 -2.20
N ASP A 561 -9.24 -12.80 -1.56
CA ASP A 561 -9.54 -14.05 -2.30
C ASP A 561 -11.03 -14.16 -2.70
N ALA A 562 -11.74 -13.03 -2.79
CA ALA A 562 -13.11 -13.02 -3.28
C ALA A 562 -13.07 -13.37 -4.78
N PRO A 563 -13.78 -14.42 -5.23
CA PRO A 563 -13.73 -14.85 -6.62
C PRO A 563 -14.13 -13.70 -7.55
N GLY A 564 -13.35 -13.46 -8.60
CA GLY A 564 -13.56 -12.36 -9.53
C GLY A 564 -12.54 -11.23 -9.41
N VAL A 565 -12.61 -10.28 -10.33
CA VAL A 565 -11.75 -9.09 -10.36
C VAL A 565 -12.60 -7.87 -10.01
N ARG A 566 -12.26 -7.18 -8.93
CA ARG A 566 -12.90 -5.90 -8.59
C ARG A 566 -12.51 -4.83 -9.61
N VAL A 567 -13.43 -3.94 -9.90
CA VAL A 567 -13.24 -2.82 -10.81
C VAL A 567 -13.09 -1.55 -9.98
N THR A 568 -11.93 -0.90 -10.04
CA THR A 568 -11.67 0.36 -9.33
C THR A 568 -12.26 1.54 -10.08
N ALA A 569 -12.34 1.49 -11.42
CA ALA A 569 -13.16 2.46 -12.15
C ALA A 569 -13.48 2.05 -13.59
N ILE A 570 -14.46 2.73 -14.18
CA ILE A 570 -14.98 2.50 -15.52
C ILE A 570 -14.46 3.57 -16.48
N VAL A 571 -14.08 3.18 -17.70
CA VAL A 571 -13.63 4.11 -18.74
C VAL A 571 -14.86 4.71 -19.44
N PRO A 572 -15.08 6.04 -19.39
CA PRO A 572 -16.22 6.69 -20.03
C PRO A 572 -16.30 6.40 -21.53
N GLY A 573 -17.52 6.36 -22.08
CA GLY A 573 -17.76 6.17 -23.51
C GLY A 573 -17.51 4.75 -24.05
N ARG A 574 -16.94 3.85 -23.25
CA ARG A 574 -16.61 2.45 -23.63
C ARG A 574 -17.72 1.45 -23.29
N GLY A 575 -17.53 0.21 -23.71
CA GLY A 575 -18.46 -0.91 -23.54
C GLY A 575 -19.03 -1.06 -22.14
N ALA A 576 -18.17 -1.13 -21.13
CA ALA A 576 -18.57 -1.30 -19.73
C ALA A 576 -19.40 -0.11 -19.22
N ALA A 577 -19.05 1.12 -19.59
CA ALA A 577 -19.83 2.31 -19.25
C ALA A 577 -21.22 2.29 -19.89
N ARG A 578 -21.29 1.99 -21.20
CA ARG A 578 -22.56 1.88 -21.94
C ARG A 578 -23.46 0.77 -21.42
N ALA A 579 -22.85 -0.30 -20.91
CA ALA A 579 -23.55 -1.42 -20.28
C ALA A 579 -23.98 -1.13 -18.83
N GLY A 580 -23.66 0.03 -18.26
CA GLY A 580 -24.04 0.41 -16.90
C GLY A 580 -23.22 -0.28 -15.80
N MET A 581 -22.01 -0.74 -16.12
CA MET A 581 -21.03 -1.19 -15.11
C MET A 581 -20.59 0.01 -14.26
N LYS A 582 -20.28 -0.22 -12.97
CA LYS A 582 -19.93 0.81 -11.99
C LYS A 582 -18.59 0.49 -11.32
N SER A 583 -17.93 1.52 -10.79
CA SER A 583 -16.84 1.32 -9.84
C SER A 583 -17.35 0.51 -8.63
N GLY A 584 -16.51 -0.38 -8.11
CA GLY A 584 -16.85 -1.31 -7.03
C GLY A 584 -17.49 -2.62 -7.50
N ASP A 585 -17.91 -2.74 -8.77
CA ASP A 585 -18.36 -4.02 -9.32
C ASP A 585 -17.23 -5.06 -9.31
N ARG A 586 -17.57 -6.32 -9.03
CA ARG A 586 -16.61 -7.44 -9.12
C ARG A 586 -17.00 -8.40 -10.24
N ILE A 587 -16.17 -8.51 -11.27
CA ILE A 587 -16.40 -9.38 -12.42
C ILE A 587 -16.19 -10.83 -12.02
N LEU A 588 -17.27 -11.61 -12.02
CA LEU A 588 -17.27 -13.02 -11.66
C LEU A 588 -17.10 -13.93 -12.89
N ARG A 589 -17.78 -13.61 -14.00
CA ARG A 589 -17.73 -14.40 -15.24
C ARG A 589 -17.79 -13.53 -16.48
N ILE A 590 -17.19 -14.02 -17.57
CA ILE A 590 -17.33 -13.47 -18.93
C ILE A 590 -17.73 -14.60 -19.87
N ASP A 591 -18.89 -14.52 -20.52
CA ASP A 591 -19.47 -15.57 -21.37
C ASP A 591 -19.42 -16.96 -20.69
N GLY A 592 -19.78 -17.02 -19.41
CA GLY A 592 -19.76 -18.25 -18.62
C GLY A 592 -18.37 -18.70 -18.14
N VAL A 593 -17.27 -18.10 -18.62
CA VAL A 593 -15.91 -18.36 -18.13
C VAL A 593 -15.72 -17.71 -16.77
N THR A 594 -15.36 -18.50 -15.75
CA THR A 594 -15.07 -17.99 -14.40
C THR A 594 -13.81 -17.14 -14.41
N ILE A 595 -13.90 -15.94 -13.85
CA ILE A 595 -12.79 -15.01 -13.70
C ILE A 595 -12.23 -15.13 -12.28
N ARG A 596 -10.96 -15.52 -12.15
CA ARG A 596 -10.24 -15.55 -10.86
C ARG A 596 -9.18 -14.47 -10.76
N GLY A 597 -8.81 -13.86 -11.89
CA GLY A 597 -7.85 -12.78 -11.95
C GLY A 597 -7.69 -12.20 -13.35
N LEU A 598 -6.80 -11.23 -13.50
CA LEU A 598 -6.58 -10.50 -14.76
C LEU A 598 -6.21 -11.39 -15.95
N ARG A 599 -5.48 -12.48 -15.69
CA ARG A 599 -5.10 -13.45 -16.73
C ARG A 599 -6.34 -14.11 -17.37
N ASP A 600 -7.38 -14.36 -16.57
CA ASP A 600 -8.62 -14.96 -17.06
C ASP A 600 -9.43 -13.99 -17.92
N ILE A 601 -9.46 -12.70 -17.55
CA ILE A 601 -10.08 -11.66 -18.39
C ILE A 601 -9.36 -11.59 -19.74
N ARG A 602 -8.02 -11.55 -19.74
CA ARG A 602 -7.23 -11.56 -20.99
C ARG A 602 -7.52 -12.80 -21.84
N LYS A 603 -7.66 -13.98 -21.21
CA LYS A 603 -7.99 -15.23 -21.89
C LYS A 603 -9.41 -15.20 -22.47
N ALA A 604 -10.39 -14.69 -21.73
CA ALA A 604 -11.79 -14.60 -22.15
C ALA A 604 -11.98 -13.64 -23.35
N LEU A 605 -11.14 -12.61 -23.44
CA LEU A 605 -11.15 -11.65 -24.55
C LEU A 605 -10.28 -12.07 -25.75
N LYS A 606 -9.53 -13.17 -25.65
CA LYS A 606 -8.64 -13.62 -26.72
C LYS A 606 -9.44 -14.01 -27.96
N GLY A 607 -9.08 -13.46 -29.12
CA GLY A 607 -9.72 -13.75 -30.41
C GLY A 607 -11.01 -12.98 -30.68
N ARG A 608 -11.46 -12.12 -29.76
CA ARG A 608 -12.62 -11.24 -29.93
C ARG A 608 -12.28 -10.00 -30.76
N LYS A 609 -13.31 -9.41 -31.38
CA LYS A 609 -13.21 -8.23 -32.26
C LYS A 609 -14.01 -7.04 -31.69
N PRO A 610 -13.63 -5.80 -32.03
CA PRO A 610 -14.44 -4.63 -31.71
C PRO A 610 -15.88 -4.80 -32.24
N GLY A 611 -16.88 -4.45 -31.45
CA GLY A 611 -18.29 -4.66 -31.74
C GLY A 611 -18.87 -5.99 -31.23
N ASP A 612 -18.03 -6.97 -30.86
CA ASP A 612 -18.50 -8.21 -30.25
C ASP A 612 -19.22 -7.90 -28.92
N ARG A 613 -20.43 -8.45 -28.74
CA ARG A 613 -21.15 -8.39 -27.46
C ARG A 613 -20.86 -9.62 -26.62
N ILE A 614 -20.52 -9.39 -25.36
CA ILE A 614 -20.24 -10.45 -24.38
C ILE A 614 -21.08 -10.24 -23.12
N SER A 615 -21.42 -11.34 -22.47
CA SER A 615 -22.09 -11.35 -21.17
C SER A 615 -21.05 -11.23 -20.06
N VAL A 616 -21.21 -10.26 -19.17
CA VAL A 616 -20.34 -10.04 -18.02
C VAL A 616 -21.17 -10.12 -16.75
N GLU A 617 -20.95 -11.16 -15.95
CA GLU A 617 -21.53 -11.26 -14.60
C GLU A 617 -20.69 -10.48 -13.61
N VAL A 618 -21.32 -9.54 -12.90
CA VAL A 618 -20.72 -8.74 -11.84
C VAL A 618 -21.45 -8.94 -10.51
N LEU A 619 -20.71 -8.86 -9.41
CA LEU A 619 -21.26 -8.70 -8.07
C LEU A 619 -21.28 -7.20 -7.73
N ARG A 620 -22.46 -6.67 -7.41
CA ARG A 620 -22.67 -5.28 -7.00
C ARG A 620 -23.46 -5.26 -5.69
N ALA A 621 -22.87 -4.69 -4.63
CA ALA A 621 -23.52 -4.60 -3.32
C ALA A 621 -24.10 -5.94 -2.81
N GLY A 622 -23.43 -7.06 -3.12
CA GLY A 622 -23.87 -8.42 -2.73
C GLY A 622 -24.80 -9.11 -3.73
N GLU A 623 -25.33 -8.41 -4.73
CA GLU A 623 -26.21 -8.97 -5.75
C GLU A 623 -25.47 -9.29 -7.05
N LYS A 624 -25.77 -10.44 -7.67
CA LYS A 624 -25.27 -10.77 -9.00
C LYS A 624 -26.08 -10.06 -10.08
N ARG A 625 -25.39 -9.49 -11.06
CA ARG A 625 -25.98 -8.82 -12.22
C ARG A 625 -25.27 -9.25 -13.48
N THR A 626 -26.01 -9.43 -14.56
CA THR A 626 -25.45 -9.77 -15.87
C THR A 626 -25.56 -8.57 -16.80
N LEU A 627 -24.43 -8.09 -17.30
CA LEU A 627 -24.33 -6.94 -18.19
C LEU A 627 -23.96 -7.41 -19.59
N SER A 628 -24.65 -6.89 -20.61
CA SER A 628 -24.26 -7.09 -22.01
C SER A 628 -23.28 -6.00 -22.41
N VAL A 629 -22.01 -6.34 -22.51
CA VAL A 629 -20.91 -5.41 -22.79
C VAL A 629 -20.49 -5.54 -24.25
N GLU A 630 -20.57 -4.44 -24.98
CA GLU A 630 -20.03 -4.35 -26.33
C GLU A 630 -18.54 -4.02 -26.28
N LEU A 631 -17.71 -4.91 -26.81
CA LEU A 631 -16.26 -4.76 -26.82
C LEU A 631 -15.86 -3.61 -27.73
N THR A 632 -14.95 -2.79 -27.25
CA THR A 632 -14.44 -1.64 -28.01
C THR A 632 -13.02 -1.91 -28.47
N ALA A 633 -12.63 -1.33 -29.60
CA ALA A 633 -11.24 -1.35 -30.03
C ALA A 633 -10.39 -0.64 -28.99
N ARG A 634 -9.21 -1.20 -28.68
CA ARG A 634 -8.22 -0.62 -27.78
C ARG A 634 -8.06 0.88 -28.09
N GLY A 635 -7.59 1.24 -29.28
CA GLY A 635 -7.23 2.63 -29.64
C GLY A 635 -8.31 3.49 -30.30
N GLY A 636 -9.60 3.14 -30.17
CA GLY A 636 -10.72 3.86 -30.81
C GLY A 636 -11.51 4.79 -29.92
#